data_AF-A0A8X6QEP9-F1
#
_entry.id   AF-A0A8X6QEP9-F1
#
_cell.length_a   1.000
_cell.length_b   1.000
_cell.length_c   1.000
_cell.angle_alpha   90.00
_cell.angle_beta   90.00
_cell.angle_gamma   90.00
#
_symmetry.space_group_name_H-M   'P 1'
#
loop_
_entity.id
_entity.type
_entity.pdbx_description
1 polymer ?
#
loop_
_entity_poly.entity_id
_entity_poly.type
_entity_poly.pdbx_seq_one_letter_code
_entity_poly.pdbx_strand_id
1 'polypeptide(L)'
;MVNFTFVWKIEGYNFLPCYRGKSFKSPLFNVNNIESTFLELFPKGDIFDPHGEALIIILDYSAKFLDISISCDAELISDGAKTKLITEQICENKWKFIEEKPEPIQEIIDLEKETVRINDCDRITLIITCSFSQKGNVSKKFMKNLNELSKDLENIYMNPQFSDLILRAGSEEFHVHKAVIFARLPKLYAELVKKKDLVLKDATLDMEPSLLRMLLSYVYSGKLDSSTGFVPLGLYMVAESYEIADLKEKLCSSPNQMTTRMFVKVDHTIFKWDFYDLDNLKPEEKLYGPVFGGSSMPSSYFRMECCFVEVFNKYVLKEFYTPNYRLNIRFHRLCKGNPIFVKCKITVDGLNFLKMTDEYVFRSDEVWEFPSFIELNMVKYFIRFKYLDNLLTTQVRRFTLRCEFYTSLGEAGIAEETACTNSIFKNFVSQGRDLKNLSNDLGLLYNIFLPNMSDVALQINNVRFPTHKVILAARSPVFAKMLEHDMLEKVNGIVNIDDVDMPTLNLMLTYMYSGKVEVELLNYDSTTKLYRVADKYEVISLKKLCASHLKNILSSSTVCDTLILADMHSDIDLKVFTIDFIFAHANVILKSPEWKDLIYIRAELASEVLYNISLSVSNRENCLCAERKETLQVTQSPPPPFSFNP
;
A
#
# COMPACT_ATOMS: atom_id res chain seq x y z
N MET A 1 -9.94 4.58 -2.65
CA MET A 1 -8.74 5.41 -2.88
C MET A 1 -7.98 5.46 -1.58
N VAL A 2 -6.86 4.75 -1.53
CA VAL A 2 -5.87 4.92 -0.47
C VAL A 2 -4.72 5.67 -1.12
N ASN A 3 -4.32 6.78 -0.50
CA ASN A 3 -3.24 7.63 -0.99
C ASN A 3 -2.03 7.41 -0.08
N PHE A 4 -0.94 6.91 -0.65
CA PHE A 4 0.34 6.75 0.04
C PHE A 4 1.35 7.72 -0.55
N THR A 5 2.19 8.35 0.28
CA THR A 5 3.23 9.28 -0.15
C THR A 5 4.62 8.80 0.27
N PHE A 6 5.48 8.48 -0.69
CA PHE A 6 6.90 8.21 -0.42
C PHE A 6 7.73 9.47 -0.67
N VAL A 7 8.60 9.83 0.27
CA VAL A 7 9.54 10.95 0.17
C VAL A 7 10.96 10.43 0.29
N TRP A 8 11.75 10.52 -0.77
CA TRP A 8 13.16 10.15 -0.78
C TRP A 8 14.04 11.40 -0.84
N LYS A 9 14.80 11.65 0.23
CA LYS A 9 15.75 12.76 0.31
C LYS A 9 17.18 12.26 0.11
N ILE A 10 17.89 12.81 -0.87
CA ILE A 10 19.28 12.46 -1.19
C ILE A 10 20.18 13.66 -0.93
N GLU A 11 20.99 13.59 0.12
CA GLU A 11 21.98 14.60 0.45
C GLU A 11 23.33 14.27 -0.19
N GLY A 12 23.92 15.26 -0.88
CA GLY A 12 25.18 15.06 -1.59
C GLY A 12 25.01 14.48 -3.00
N TYR A 13 23.86 14.74 -3.66
CA TYR A 13 23.56 14.26 -5.01
C TYR A 13 24.69 14.49 -6.03
N ASN A 14 25.35 15.65 -5.97
CA ASN A 14 26.48 16.01 -6.86
C ASN A 14 27.76 15.17 -6.66
N PHE A 15 27.78 14.28 -5.67
CA PHE A 15 28.89 13.38 -5.39
C PHE A 15 28.55 11.91 -5.65
N LEU A 16 27.41 11.63 -6.28
CA LEU A 16 27.10 10.31 -6.83
C LEU A 16 27.98 10.05 -8.06
N PRO A 17 28.56 8.86 -8.24
CA PRO A 17 29.36 8.54 -9.40
C PRO A 17 28.53 8.65 -10.70
N CYS A 18 29.08 9.41 -11.64
CA CYS A 18 28.37 9.98 -12.77
C CYS A 18 28.72 9.29 -14.11
N TYR A 19 28.50 7.98 -14.24
CA TYR A 19 28.53 7.34 -15.56
C TYR A 19 27.15 6.82 -15.95
N ARG A 20 26.80 7.02 -17.22
CA ARG A 20 25.51 6.65 -17.80
C ARG A 20 25.22 5.16 -17.55
N GLY A 21 23.99 4.85 -17.15
CA GLY A 21 23.56 3.50 -16.80
C GLY A 21 23.80 3.06 -15.36
N LYS A 22 24.46 3.88 -14.52
CA LYS A 22 24.56 3.58 -13.08
C LYS A 22 23.33 4.08 -12.33
N SER A 23 22.62 3.16 -11.70
CA SER A 23 21.45 3.46 -10.88
C SER A 23 21.71 3.39 -9.37
N PHE A 24 20.84 4.05 -8.61
CA PHE A 24 20.75 4.02 -7.15
C PHE A 24 19.32 3.66 -6.75
N LYS A 25 19.17 2.79 -5.77
CA LYS A 25 17.87 2.33 -5.29
C LYS A 25 17.54 3.01 -3.97
N SER A 26 16.29 3.43 -3.82
CA SER A 26 15.76 3.83 -2.51
C SER A 26 15.70 2.61 -1.58
N PRO A 27 15.57 2.83 -0.26
CA PRO A 27 15.11 1.78 0.64
C PRO A 27 13.80 1.18 0.13
N LEU A 28 13.57 -0.10 0.47
CA LEU A 28 12.32 -0.77 0.18
C LEU A 28 11.19 -0.10 0.99
N PHE A 29 10.04 0.06 0.36
CA PHE A 29 8.83 0.55 1.00
C PHE A 29 7.62 -0.25 0.53
N ASN A 30 6.60 -0.30 1.38
CA ASN A 30 5.36 -1.01 1.09
C ASN A 30 4.25 0.00 0.79
N VAL A 31 3.45 -0.29 -0.22
CA VAL A 31 2.29 0.52 -0.63
C VAL A 31 1.04 -0.34 -0.54
N ASN A 32 0.29 -0.25 0.56
CA ASN A 32 -0.88 -1.09 0.83
C ASN A 32 -0.52 -2.60 0.72
N ASN A 33 -1.15 -3.32 -0.22
CA ASN A 33 -0.96 -4.75 -0.47
C ASN A 33 0.25 -5.05 -1.39
N ILE A 34 1.05 -4.04 -1.72
CA ILE A 34 2.24 -4.18 -2.58
C ILE A 34 3.45 -4.19 -1.65
N GLU A 35 4.11 -5.33 -1.58
CA GLU A 35 5.32 -5.51 -0.79
C GLU A 35 6.58 -5.24 -1.64
N SER A 36 7.62 -4.69 -1.02
CA SER A 36 8.97 -4.60 -1.60
C SER A 36 9.11 -3.68 -2.83
N THR A 37 8.46 -2.51 -2.82
CA THR A 37 8.63 -1.48 -3.86
C THR A 37 9.87 -0.62 -3.59
N PHE A 38 10.57 -0.16 -4.64
CA PHE A 38 11.63 0.85 -4.52
C PHE A 38 11.64 1.83 -5.70
N LEU A 39 12.24 3.00 -5.50
CA LEU A 39 12.59 3.93 -6.56
C LEU A 39 14.01 3.67 -7.04
N GLU A 40 14.22 3.73 -8.34
CA GLU A 40 15.54 3.63 -8.96
C GLU A 40 15.88 4.93 -9.69
N LEU A 41 17.00 5.55 -9.34
CA LEU A 41 17.46 6.83 -9.87
C LEU A 41 18.74 6.66 -10.68
N PHE A 42 18.77 7.22 -11.89
CA PHE A 42 19.92 7.27 -12.79
C PHE A 42 20.41 8.72 -12.93
N PRO A 43 21.43 9.17 -12.17
CA PRO A 43 21.80 10.58 -12.09
C PRO A 43 22.29 11.23 -13.40
N LYS A 44 22.78 10.42 -14.36
CA LYS A 44 23.29 10.86 -15.68
C LYS A 44 22.56 10.17 -16.85
N GLY A 45 21.36 9.68 -16.59
CA GLY A 45 20.52 8.95 -17.55
C GLY A 45 20.88 7.47 -17.68
N ASP A 46 19.95 6.74 -18.27
CA ASP A 46 20.11 5.33 -18.61
C ASP A 46 21.00 5.16 -19.85
N ILE A 47 21.57 3.97 -20.05
CA ILE A 47 22.40 3.57 -21.20
C ILE A 47 21.68 3.88 -22.52
N PHE A 48 20.36 3.78 -22.54
CA PHE A 48 19.51 3.99 -23.71
C PHE A 48 19.05 5.44 -23.91
N ASP A 49 19.37 6.38 -23.00
CA ASP A 49 19.06 7.80 -23.17
C ASP A 49 20.29 8.58 -23.67
N PRO A 50 20.29 9.08 -24.92
CA PRO A 50 21.41 9.81 -25.48
C PRO A 50 21.62 11.22 -24.88
N HIS A 51 20.67 11.77 -24.10
CA HIS A 51 20.71 13.17 -23.66
C HIS A 51 21.34 13.42 -22.27
N GLY A 52 21.54 12.36 -21.46
CA GLY A 52 22.37 12.45 -20.23
C GLY A 52 21.65 13.06 -19.04
N GLU A 53 20.33 12.99 -19.02
CA GLU A 53 19.47 13.64 -18.05
C GLU A 53 18.96 12.63 -17.01
N ALA A 54 18.65 13.07 -15.80
CA ALA A 54 18.34 12.14 -14.71
C ALA A 54 17.03 11.37 -14.98
N LEU A 55 17.06 10.02 -14.90
CA LEU A 55 15.89 9.15 -15.08
C LEU A 55 15.50 8.53 -13.74
N ILE A 56 14.21 8.53 -13.41
CA ILE A 56 13.66 7.83 -12.23
C ILE A 56 12.74 6.72 -12.73
N ILE A 57 13.03 5.47 -12.36
CA ILE A 57 12.24 4.29 -12.68
C ILE A 57 11.66 3.73 -11.38
N ILE A 58 10.37 3.40 -11.38
CA ILE A 58 9.74 2.66 -10.27
C ILE A 58 9.69 1.19 -10.67
N LEU A 59 10.31 0.32 -9.86
CA LEU A 59 10.35 -1.11 -10.12
C LEU A 59 9.64 -1.88 -9.00
N ASP A 60 8.75 -2.79 -9.39
CA ASP A 60 8.03 -3.71 -8.52
C ASP A 60 8.59 -5.14 -8.66
N TYR A 61 8.64 -5.88 -7.55
CA TYR A 61 9.03 -7.29 -7.51
C TYR A 61 7.83 -8.27 -7.52
N SER A 62 6.58 -7.81 -7.37
CA SER A 62 5.47 -8.73 -7.03
C SER A 62 4.09 -8.47 -7.67
N ALA A 63 3.87 -7.43 -8.47
CA ALA A 63 2.52 -7.10 -8.97
C ALA A 63 1.90 -8.18 -9.88
N LYS A 64 1.09 -9.04 -9.26
CA LYS A 64 -0.05 -9.67 -9.91
C LYS A 64 -1.28 -8.76 -9.74
N PHE A 65 -1.78 -8.23 -10.86
CA PHE A 65 -3.16 -7.72 -11.04
C PHE A 65 -3.64 -6.53 -10.18
N LEU A 66 -3.01 -5.35 -10.25
CA LEU A 66 -3.57 -4.13 -9.65
C LEU A 66 -3.50 -2.92 -10.62
N ASP A 67 -4.64 -2.24 -10.81
CA ASP A 67 -4.70 -0.95 -11.50
C ASP A 67 -4.32 0.18 -10.54
N ILE A 68 -3.08 0.66 -10.64
CA ILE A 68 -2.52 1.71 -9.78
C ILE A 68 -2.19 2.92 -10.65
N SER A 69 -2.61 4.10 -10.20
CA SER A 69 -2.13 5.38 -10.71
C SER A 69 -1.10 5.97 -9.75
N ILE A 70 0.06 6.32 -10.30
CA ILE A 70 1.17 6.93 -9.57
C ILE A 70 1.33 8.36 -10.07
N SER A 71 1.48 9.29 -9.13
CA SER A 71 1.86 10.68 -9.37
C SER A 71 3.23 10.95 -8.74
N CYS A 72 4.16 11.53 -9.48
CA CYS A 72 5.50 11.86 -8.98
C CYS A 72 5.82 13.35 -9.12
N ASP A 73 6.41 13.93 -8.08
CA ASP A 73 6.99 15.26 -8.05
C ASP A 73 8.46 15.18 -7.59
N ALA A 74 9.34 15.97 -8.22
CA ALA A 74 10.74 16.09 -7.81
C ALA A 74 11.11 17.56 -7.54
N GLU A 75 11.83 17.78 -6.44
CA GLU A 75 12.32 19.10 -6.03
C GLU A 75 13.83 19.05 -5.76
N LEU A 76 14.56 20.03 -6.30
CA LEU A 76 15.96 20.27 -6.01
C LEU A 76 16.08 21.39 -4.97
N ILE A 77 16.84 21.15 -3.91
CA ILE A 77 17.21 22.20 -2.95
C ILE A 77 18.71 22.47 -3.09
N SER A 78 19.06 23.69 -3.49
CA SER A 78 20.43 24.18 -3.58
C SER A 78 20.61 25.41 -2.71
N ASP A 79 21.50 25.36 -1.73
CA ASP A 79 21.83 26.50 -0.84
C ASP A 79 20.60 27.23 -0.26
N GLY A 80 19.55 26.47 0.06
CA GLY A 80 18.29 26.99 0.61
C GLY A 80 17.25 27.45 -0.42
N ALA A 81 17.61 27.55 -1.70
CA ALA A 81 16.67 27.81 -2.79
C ALA A 81 16.03 26.50 -3.26
N LYS A 82 14.69 26.51 -3.40
CA LYS A 82 13.92 25.39 -3.95
C LYS A 82 13.66 25.59 -5.43
N THR A 83 13.96 24.58 -6.24
CA THR A 83 13.64 24.54 -7.67
C THR A 83 12.80 23.28 -7.94
N LYS A 84 11.56 23.47 -8.41
CA LYS A 84 10.69 22.34 -8.80
C LYS A 84 11.20 21.79 -10.15
N LEU A 85 11.42 20.48 -10.21
CA LEU A 85 12.04 19.82 -11.36
C LEU A 85 11.02 19.08 -12.24
N ILE A 86 9.96 18.53 -11.64
CA ILE A 86 8.86 17.81 -12.31
C ILE A 86 7.54 18.36 -11.77
N THR A 87 6.52 18.49 -12.62
CA THR A 87 5.17 18.89 -12.22
C THR A 87 4.21 17.74 -12.47
N GLU A 88 3.86 17.02 -11.41
CA GLU A 88 2.77 16.03 -11.33
C GLU A 88 2.53 15.19 -12.60
N GLN A 89 3.26 14.08 -12.76
CA GLN A 89 3.03 13.14 -13.88
C GLN A 89 2.20 11.95 -13.42
N ILE A 90 0.99 11.78 -13.98
CA ILE A 90 0.11 10.65 -13.71
C ILE A 90 0.37 9.55 -14.73
N CYS A 91 0.85 8.38 -14.27
CA CYS A 91 0.98 7.21 -15.12
C CYS A 91 -0.17 6.24 -14.87
N GLU A 92 -0.85 5.85 -15.95
CA GLU A 92 -1.88 4.82 -15.97
C GLU A 92 -1.36 3.62 -16.76
N ASN A 93 -1.50 2.41 -16.21
CA ASN A 93 -1.00 1.14 -16.75
C ASN A 93 -1.05 1.05 -18.30
N LYS A 94 0.13 1.03 -18.96
CA LYS A 94 0.30 0.53 -20.33
C LYS A 94 1.28 -0.64 -20.32
N TRP A 95 0.72 -1.84 -20.28
CA TRP A 95 1.47 -3.10 -20.36
C TRP A 95 2.19 -3.22 -21.71
N LYS A 96 3.50 -3.46 -21.70
CA LYS A 96 4.25 -3.93 -22.88
C LYS A 96 4.85 -5.30 -22.59
N PHE A 97 4.29 -6.34 -23.20
CA PHE A 97 4.97 -7.63 -23.30
C PHE A 97 6.21 -7.45 -24.19
N ILE A 98 7.39 -7.78 -23.64
CA ILE A 98 8.59 -8.01 -24.45
C ILE A 98 8.71 -9.54 -24.55
N GLU A 99 8.34 -10.09 -25.70
CA GLU A 99 8.67 -11.48 -26.04
C GLU A 99 10.20 -11.63 -26.05
N GLU A 100 10.71 -12.75 -25.53
CA GLU A 100 12.12 -13.16 -25.44
C GLU A 100 12.87 -12.86 -24.12
N LYS A 101 12.52 -13.58 -23.03
CA LYS A 101 13.48 -14.17 -22.07
C LYS A 101 12.80 -15.15 -21.07
N PRO A 102 13.48 -16.23 -20.61
CA PRO A 102 12.86 -17.31 -19.83
C PRO A 102 13.04 -17.18 -18.30
N GLU A 103 13.19 -15.97 -17.77
CA GLU A 103 13.14 -15.68 -16.32
C GLU A 103 11.97 -14.71 -16.07
N PRO A 104 11.30 -14.73 -14.89
CA PRO A 104 10.23 -13.78 -14.60
C PRO A 104 10.80 -12.36 -14.59
N ILE A 105 10.53 -11.60 -15.65
CA ILE A 105 11.02 -10.23 -15.83
C ILE A 105 10.28 -9.31 -14.86
N GLN A 106 11.07 -8.47 -14.17
CA GLN A 106 10.65 -7.31 -13.39
C GLN A 106 9.74 -6.40 -14.23
N GLU A 107 8.52 -6.15 -13.75
CA GLU A 107 7.61 -5.21 -14.40
C GLU A 107 8.07 -3.78 -14.16
N ILE A 108 8.27 -3.02 -15.25
CA ILE A 108 8.76 -1.65 -15.24
C ILE A 108 7.56 -0.72 -15.47
N ILE A 109 7.22 0.11 -14.48
CA ILE A 109 6.34 1.26 -14.73
C ILE A 109 7.20 2.36 -15.31
N ASP A 110 7.19 2.47 -16.64
CA ASP A 110 7.95 3.48 -17.39
C ASP A 110 7.20 4.82 -17.26
N LEU A 111 7.67 5.69 -16.35
CA LEU A 111 7.24 7.09 -16.29
C LEU A 111 7.69 7.75 -17.60
N GLU A 112 6.75 8.13 -18.48
CA GLU A 112 7.08 8.66 -19.81
C GLU A 112 8.14 9.76 -19.71
N LYS A 113 9.26 9.54 -20.42
CA LYS A 113 10.52 10.30 -20.41
C LYS A 113 10.36 11.83 -20.35
N GLU A 114 10.30 12.39 -19.15
CA GLU A 114 10.63 13.80 -18.94
C GLU A 114 11.96 13.91 -18.21
N THR A 115 12.88 14.55 -18.89
CA THR A 115 14.28 14.62 -18.52
C THR A 115 14.58 15.88 -17.73
N VAL A 116 15.30 15.74 -16.62
CA VAL A 116 15.61 16.86 -15.73
C VAL A 116 17.11 17.17 -15.78
N ARG A 117 17.45 18.44 -16.05
CA ARG A 117 18.82 18.97 -15.91
C ARG A 117 19.04 19.55 -14.51
N ILE A 118 20.01 19.00 -13.80
CA ILE A 118 20.45 19.48 -12.48
C ILE A 118 21.80 20.19 -12.66
N ASN A 119 21.85 21.48 -12.34
CA ASN A 119 23.08 22.27 -12.43
C ASN A 119 23.98 22.08 -11.19
N ASP A 120 25.30 22.22 -11.38
CA ASP A 120 26.32 22.11 -10.33
C ASP A 120 26.14 23.16 -9.22
N CYS A 121 25.93 22.71 -7.98
CA CYS A 121 25.92 23.55 -6.76
C CYS A 121 26.64 22.84 -5.60
N ASP A 122 27.15 23.59 -4.61
CA ASP A 122 28.07 23.04 -3.59
C ASP A 122 27.34 22.16 -2.55
N ARG A 123 26.04 22.40 -2.28
CA ARG A 123 25.18 21.53 -1.45
C ARG A 123 23.82 21.31 -2.10
N ILE A 124 23.57 20.09 -2.57
CA ILE A 124 22.32 19.71 -3.21
C ILE A 124 21.60 18.61 -2.41
N THR A 125 20.31 18.85 -2.17
CA THR A 125 19.36 17.82 -1.74
C THR A 125 18.35 17.58 -2.86
N LEU A 126 18.23 16.34 -3.32
CA LEU A 126 17.14 15.93 -4.22
C LEU A 126 16.01 15.33 -3.37
N ILE A 127 14.79 15.82 -3.54
CA ILE A 127 13.58 15.30 -2.89
C ILE A 127 12.68 14.72 -3.97
N ILE A 128 12.41 13.42 -3.91
CA ILE A 128 11.46 12.75 -4.80
C ILE A 128 10.22 12.40 -3.96
N THR A 129 9.05 12.87 -4.38
CA THR A 129 7.76 12.61 -3.76
C THR A 129 6.88 11.81 -4.70
N CYS A 130 6.48 10.60 -4.30
CA CYS A 130 5.60 9.75 -5.10
C CYS A 130 4.28 9.53 -4.34
N SER A 131 3.15 9.83 -4.98
CA SER A 131 1.81 9.59 -4.48
C SER A 131 1.13 8.46 -5.25
N PHE A 132 0.61 7.46 -4.53
CA PHE A 132 0.03 6.25 -5.11
C PHE A 132 -1.48 6.22 -4.89
N SER A 133 -2.24 5.81 -5.90
CA SER A 133 -3.70 5.67 -5.81
C SER A 133 -4.18 4.43 -6.57
N GLN A 134 -4.97 3.57 -5.93
CA GLN A 134 -5.52 2.37 -6.57
C GLN A 134 -6.88 2.69 -7.23
N LYS A 135 -7.01 2.38 -8.53
CA LYS A 135 -8.30 2.38 -9.25
C LYS A 135 -8.95 1.00 -9.09
N GLY A 136 -10.26 1.00 -8.83
CA GLY A 136 -10.97 -0.10 -8.18
C GLY A 136 -10.84 -1.47 -8.86
N ASN A 137 -10.69 -2.52 -8.05
CA ASN A 137 -10.92 -3.90 -8.48
C ASN A 137 -12.34 -4.03 -9.07
N VAL A 138 -12.48 -4.76 -10.18
CA VAL A 138 -13.76 -5.34 -10.59
C VAL A 138 -14.18 -6.34 -9.51
N SER A 139 -14.84 -5.84 -8.47
CA SER A 139 -15.28 -6.65 -7.34
C SER A 139 -16.43 -7.53 -7.82
N LYS A 140 -16.26 -8.86 -7.73
CA LYS A 140 -17.40 -9.78 -7.61
C LYS A 140 -18.39 -9.22 -6.59
N LYS A 141 -19.69 -9.25 -6.89
CA LYS A 141 -20.70 -8.69 -6.00
C LYS A 141 -21.12 -9.77 -5.01
N PHE A 142 -21.02 -9.48 -3.71
CA PHE A 142 -21.44 -10.40 -2.67
C PHE A 142 -22.61 -9.84 -1.88
N MET A 143 -23.56 -10.69 -1.54
CA MET A 143 -24.37 -10.46 -0.34
C MET A 143 -23.57 -10.93 0.87
N LYS A 144 -23.47 -10.10 1.90
CA LYS A 144 -22.60 -10.39 3.06
C LYS A 144 -23.12 -9.76 4.35
N ASN A 145 -22.85 -10.42 5.46
CA ASN A 145 -23.02 -9.89 6.81
C ASN A 145 -21.86 -10.34 7.69
N LEU A 146 -20.71 -9.68 7.53
CA LEU A 146 -19.49 -10.07 8.23
C LEU A 146 -19.52 -9.72 9.72
N ASN A 147 -20.29 -8.69 10.11
CA ASN A 147 -20.45 -8.31 11.52
C ASN A 147 -21.12 -9.41 12.32
N GLU A 148 -22.07 -10.12 11.72
CA GLU A 148 -22.71 -11.26 12.37
C GLU A 148 -21.79 -12.47 12.47
N LEU A 149 -21.02 -12.78 11.41
CA LEU A 149 -19.98 -13.81 11.49
C LEU A 149 -19.01 -13.54 12.64
N SER A 150 -18.53 -12.29 12.76
CA SER A 150 -17.67 -11.83 13.84
C SER A 150 -18.33 -12.02 15.22
N LYS A 151 -19.59 -11.64 15.36
CA LYS A 151 -20.35 -11.75 16.62
C LYS A 151 -20.56 -13.21 17.02
N ASP A 152 -20.90 -14.08 16.08
CA ASP A 152 -21.17 -15.49 16.37
C ASP A 152 -19.89 -16.22 16.80
N LEU A 153 -18.75 -15.92 16.17
CA LEU A 153 -17.46 -16.46 16.63
C LEU A 153 -17.02 -15.88 17.97
N GLU A 154 -17.28 -14.60 18.23
CA GLU A 154 -17.02 -13.99 19.54
C GLU A 154 -17.84 -14.69 20.65
N ASN A 155 -19.11 -15.01 20.39
CA ASN A 155 -19.96 -15.75 21.33
C ASN A 155 -19.42 -17.17 21.60
N ILE A 156 -18.87 -17.85 20.59
CA ILE A 156 -18.21 -19.15 20.77
C ILE A 156 -16.97 -19.02 21.66
N TYR A 157 -16.15 -17.98 21.49
CA TYR A 157 -14.98 -17.81 22.36
C TYR A 157 -15.38 -17.63 23.82
N MET A 158 -16.50 -16.95 24.07
CA MET A 158 -17.05 -16.76 25.41
C MET A 158 -17.76 -17.99 25.97
N ASN A 159 -18.06 -19.01 25.15
CA ASN A 159 -18.76 -20.22 25.54
C ASN A 159 -17.96 -21.48 25.15
N PRO A 160 -17.41 -22.27 26.10
CA PRO A 160 -16.51 -23.39 25.80
C PRO A 160 -17.17 -24.60 25.11
N GLN A 161 -18.42 -24.48 24.65
CA GLN A 161 -19.13 -25.53 23.91
C GLN A 161 -18.34 -25.97 22.68
N PHE A 162 -18.15 -27.29 22.53
CA PHE A 162 -17.36 -27.90 21.46
C PHE A 162 -15.86 -27.53 21.43
N SER A 163 -15.33 -26.89 22.48
CA SER A 163 -13.87 -26.67 22.59
C SER A 163 -13.12 -28.00 22.64
N ASP A 164 -12.06 -28.10 21.85
CA ASP A 164 -11.28 -29.33 21.67
C ASP A 164 -9.77 -29.13 21.92
N LEU A 165 -9.38 -27.92 22.32
CA LEU A 165 -8.02 -27.52 22.70
C LEU A 165 -8.03 -26.57 23.90
N ILE A 166 -7.19 -26.83 24.90
CA ILE A 166 -6.96 -25.93 26.04
C ILE A 166 -5.58 -25.29 25.93
N LEU A 167 -5.52 -23.96 25.81
CA LEU A 167 -4.27 -23.20 25.88
C LEU A 167 -4.07 -22.68 27.30
N ARG A 168 -2.87 -22.89 27.86
CA ARG A 168 -2.49 -22.46 29.21
C ARG A 168 -1.46 -21.33 29.10
N ALA A 169 -1.73 -20.21 29.75
CA ALA A 169 -0.79 -19.10 29.89
C ALA A 169 -0.73 -18.75 31.38
N GLY A 170 0.44 -18.89 32.01
CA GLY A 170 0.56 -18.77 33.46
C GLY A 170 -0.40 -19.70 34.21
N SER A 171 -1.29 -19.13 35.02
CA SER A 171 -2.32 -19.87 35.77
C SER A 171 -3.70 -19.90 35.10
N GLU A 172 -3.85 -19.30 33.91
CA GLU A 172 -5.14 -19.20 33.22
C GLU A 172 -5.29 -20.26 32.12
N GLU A 173 -6.52 -20.76 31.96
CA GLU A 173 -6.90 -21.71 30.92
C GLU A 173 -7.84 -21.04 29.91
N PHE A 174 -7.55 -21.25 28.62
CA PHE A 174 -8.32 -20.74 27.49
C PHE A 174 -8.85 -21.92 26.67
N HIS A 175 -10.16 -22.11 26.71
CA HIS A 175 -10.85 -23.11 25.90
C HIS A 175 -11.02 -22.60 24.48
N VAL A 176 -10.38 -23.27 23.51
CA VAL A 176 -10.36 -22.86 22.11
C VAL A 176 -10.66 -24.03 21.18
N HIS A 177 -10.82 -23.72 19.90
CA HIS A 177 -11.20 -24.64 18.84
C HIS A 177 -10.05 -24.80 17.86
N LYS A 178 -9.56 -26.02 17.65
CA LYS A 178 -8.44 -26.31 16.73
C LYS A 178 -8.70 -25.78 15.34
N ALA A 179 -9.93 -25.91 14.83
CA ALA A 179 -10.30 -25.41 13.52
C ALA A 179 -10.09 -23.90 13.39
N VAL A 180 -10.48 -23.12 14.41
CA VAL A 180 -10.32 -21.66 14.42
C VAL A 180 -8.84 -21.28 14.55
N ILE A 181 -8.10 -21.94 15.45
CA ILE A 181 -6.66 -21.69 15.63
C ILE A 181 -5.90 -22.07 14.36
N PHE A 182 -6.22 -23.18 13.71
CA PHE A 182 -5.61 -23.57 12.44
C PHE A 182 -5.85 -22.54 11.34
N ALA A 183 -7.09 -22.05 11.20
CA ALA A 183 -7.44 -21.09 10.16
C ALA A 183 -6.80 -19.71 10.39
N ARG A 184 -6.75 -19.25 11.64
CA ARG A 184 -6.42 -17.85 11.97
C ARG A 184 -5.03 -17.68 12.61
N LEU A 185 -4.43 -18.76 13.10
CA LEU A 185 -3.08 -18.82 13.69
C LEU A 185 -2.30 -20.07 13.20
N PRO A 186 -2.11 -20.24 11.88
CA PRO A 186 -1.54 -21.47 11.32
C PRO A 186 -0.13 -21.78 11.84
N LYS A 187 0.71 -20.76 12.06
CA LYS A 187 2.07 -20.93 12.59
C LYS A 187 2.07 -21.46 14.03
N LEU A 188 1.24 -20.89 14.90
CA LEU A 188 1.05 -21.41 16.26
C LEU A 188 0.55 -22.86 16.21
N TYR A 189 -0.46 -23.15 15.39
CA TYR A 189 -0.97 -24.52 15.27
C TYR A 189 0.12 -25.52 14.85
N ALA A 190 0.95 -25.15 13.87
CA ALA A 190 2.07 -25.99 13.42
C ALA A 190 3.10 -26.24 14.54
N GLU A 191 3.41 -25.23 15.36
CA GLU A 191 4.30 -25.38 16.52
C GLU A 191 3.70 -26.30 17.59
N LEU A 192 2.40 -26.19 17.85
CA LEU A 192 1.69 -27.04 18.79
C LEU A 192 1.69 -28.51 18.37
N VAL A 193 1.51 -28.78 17.08
CA VAL A 193 1.54 -30.15 16.54
C VAL A 193 2.94 -30.74 16.58
N LYS A 194 3.99 -29.97 16.22
CA LYS A 194 5.39 -30.44 16.28
C LYS A 194 5.83 -30.90 17.67
N LYS A 195 5.24 -30.34 18.73
CA LYS A 195 5.57 -30.67 20.12
C LYS A 195 4.88 -31.93 20.64
N LYS A 196 3.91 -32.53 19.92
CA LYS A 196 3.12 -33.67 20.41
C LYS A 196 3.04 -34.81 19.40
N ASP A 197 3.51 -35.99 19.80
CA ASP A 197 3.54 -37.18 18.94
C ASP A 197 2.16 -37.87 18.76
N LEU A 198 1.16 -37.65 19.63
CA LEU A 198 -0.11 -38.42 19.59
C LEU A 198 -1.34 -37.69 20.16
N VAL A 199 -1.85 -36.66 19.47
CA VAL A 199 -3.10 -35.90 19.75
C VAL A 199 -2.93 -34.65 20.64
N LEU A 200 -3.05 -33.48 20.01
CA LEU A 200 -3.07 -32.17 20.65
C LEU A 200 -4.41 -31.96 21.38
N LYS A 201 -4.42 -31.99 22.72
CA LYS A 201 -5.59 -31.65 23.58
C LYS A 201 -5.39 -30.42 24.45
N ASP A 202 -4.15 -30.15 24.81
CA ASP A 202 -3.73 -28.98 25.59
C ASP A 202 -2.37 -28.49 25.12
N ALA A 203 -2.01 -27.25 25.46
CA ALA A 203 -0.66 -26.73 25.31
C ALA A 203 -0.38 -25.60 26.29
N THR A 204 0.87 -25.47 26.73
CA THR A 204 1.32 -24.33 27.55
C THR A 204 2.10 -23.36 26.66
N LEU A 205 1.75 -22.09 26.74
CA LEU A 205 2.39 -20.99 26.01
C LEU A 205 3.15 -20.11 27.00
N ASP A 206 4.38 -19.76 26.64
CA ASP A 206 5.17 -18.75 27.35
C ASP A 206 4.69 -17.36 26.92
N MET A 207 3.54 -16.95 27.44
CA MET A 207 2.87 -15.69 27.12
C MET A 207 2.10 -15.18 28.35
N GLU A 208 2.03 -13.86 28.52
CA GLU A 208 1.19 -13.25 29.55
C GLU A 208 -0.31 -13.56 29.28
N PRO A 209 -1.12 -13.91 30.31
CA PRO A 209 -2.53 -14.25 30.11
C PRO A 209 -3.36 -13.12 29.49
N SER A 210 -3.09 -11.88 29.86
CA SER A 210 -3.76 -10.68 29.33
C SER A 210 -3.51 -10.53 27.82
N LEU A 211 -2.30 -10.84 27.37
CA LEU A 211 -1.86 -10.77 25.99
C LEU A 211 -2.50 -11.89 25.16
N LEU A 212 -2.52 -13.12 25.68
CA LEU A 212 -3.18 -14.25 25.02
C LEU A 212 -4.68 -14.00 24.86
N ARG A 213 -5.34 -13.43 25.88
CA ARG A 213 -6.75 -13.06 25.82
C ARG A 213 -7.05 -12.07 24.71
N MET A 214 -6.19 -11.06 24.54
CA MET A 214 -6.34 -10.04 23.49
C MET A 214 -6.14 -10.64 22.10
N LEU A 215 -5.12 -11.49 21.94
CA LEU A 215 -4.89 -12.24 20.70
C LEU A 215 -6.09 -13.13 20.36
N LEU A 216 -6.57 -13.93 21.30
CA LEU A 216 -7.69 -14.84 21.07
C LEU A 216 -8.99 -14.08 20.77
N SER A 217 -9.25 -12.97 21.48
CA SER A 217 -10.37 -12.09 21.15
C SER A 217 -10.31 -11.62 19.69
N TYR A 218 -9.13 -11.21 19.21
CA TYR A 218 -8.93 -10.83 17.81
C TYR A 218 -9.11 -12.00 16.84
N VAL A 219 -8.59 -13.18 17.18
CA VAL A 219 -8.67 -14.38 16.34
C VAL A 219 -10.11 -14.79 16.06
N TYR A 220 -10.98 -14.75 17.06
CA TYR A 220 -12.40 -15.10 16.93
C TYR A 220 -13.24 -13.96 16.37
N SER A 221 -13.08 -12.74 16.88
CA SER A 221 -13.97 -11.63 16.50
C SER A 221 -13.48 -10.86 15.27
N GLY A 222 -12.20 -10.94 14.92
CA GLY A 222 -11.56 -10.05 13.94
C GLY A 222 -11.46 -8.58 14.40
N LYS A 223 -11.85 -8.28 15.65
CA LYS A 223 -11.86 -6.94 16.25
C LYS A 223 -10.79 -6.83 17.32
N LEU A 224 -10.24 -5.63 17.47
CA LEU A 224 -9.41 -5.25 18.60
C LEU A 224 -10.28 -4.48 19.59
N ASP A 225 -10.22 -4.85 20.87
CA ASP A 225 -10.93 -4.13 21.92
C ASP A 225 -10.29 -2.76 22.12
N SER A 226 -11.04 -1.70 21.79
CA SER A 226 -10.58 -0.31 21.86
C SER A 226 -10.76 0.31 23.24
N SER A 227 -11.36 -0.41 24.20
CA SER A 227 -11.76 0.13 25.49
C SER A 227 -10.59 0.57 26.39
N THR A 228 -9.38 0.04 26.17
CA THR A 228 -8.20 0.36 26.98
C THR A 228 -7.35 1.51 26.42
N GLY A 229 -7.62 2.00 25.20
CA GLY A 229 -6.88 3.10 24.56
C GLY A 229 -5.40 2.83 24.25
N PHE A 230 -4.86 1.70 24.72
CA PHE A 230 -3.48 1.27 24.55
C PHE A 230 -3.46 -0.18 24.10
N VAL A 231 -2.87 -0.45 22.93
CA VAL A 231 -2.56 -1.81 22.51
C VAL A 231 -1.14 -2.13 22.98
N PRO A 232 -0.91 -3.17 23.81
CA PRO A 232 0.41 -3.49 24.32
C PRO A 232 1.40 -3.77 23.18
N LEU A 233 2.63 -3.27 23.28
CA LEU A 233 3.75 -3.61 22.38
C LEU A 233 3.92 -5.14 22.23
N GLY A 234 3.58 -5.89 23.28
CA GLY A 234 3.55 -7.35 23.26
C GLY A 234 2.62 -7.94 22.19
N LEU A 235 1.49 -7.30 21.86
CA LEU A 235 0.57 -7.82 20.83
C LEU A 235 1.15 -7.67 19.43
N TYR A 236 1.89 -6.59 19.17
CA TYR A 236 2.63 -6.44 17.92
C TYR A 236 3.72 -7.51 17.79
N MET A 237 4.51 -7.74 18.84
CA MET A 237 5.55 -8.78 18.84
C MET A 237 4.97 -10.19 18.61
N VAL A 238 3.80 -10.47 19.20
CA VAL A 238 3.08 -11.74 19.00
C VAL A 238 2.56 -11.86 17.57
N ALA A 239 2.00 -10.79 16.99
CA ALA A 239 1.56 -10.76 15.61
C ALA A 239 2.72 -11.01 14.63
N GLU A 240 3.90 -10.43 14.89
CA GLU A 240 5.12 -10.69 14.12
C GLU A 240 5.57 -12.15 14.27
N SER A 241 5.66 -12.65 15.50
CA SER A 241 6.16 -14.00 15.81
C SER A 241 5.32 -15.08 15.14
N TYR A 242 4.00 -14.93 15.15
CA TYR A 242 3.06 -15.87 14.54
C TYR A 242 2.62 -15.52 13.12
N GLU A 243 3.25 -14.52 12.48
CA GLU A 243 3.01 -14.13 11.08
C GLU A 243 1.54 -13.74 10.78
N ILE A 244 0.92 -12.99 11.69
CA ILE A 244 -0.48 -12.54 11.59
C ILE A 244 -0.53 -11.19 10.87
N ALA A 245 -0.41 -11.21 9.55
CA ALA A 245 -0.30 -10.02 8.71
C ALA A 245 -1.46 -9.02 8.92
N ASP A 246 -2.71 -9.50 8.96
CA ASP A 246 -3.89 -8.64 9.11
C ASP A 246 -3.96 -7.95 10.49
N LEU A 247 -3.49 -8.61 11.54
CA LEU A 247 -3.36 -8.02 12.87
C LEU A 247 -2.25 -6.97 12.87
N LYS A 248 -1.09 -7.26 12.26
CA LYS A 248 0.03 -6.33 12.15
C LYS A 248 -0.38 -5.05 11.42
N GLU A 249 -1.11 -5.17 10.31
CA GLU A 249 -1.69 -4.03 9.58
C GLU A 249 -2.72 -3.23 10.39
N LYS A 250 -3.49 -3.87 11.28
CA LYS A 250 -4.43 -3.16 12.16
C LYS A 250 -3.75 -2.45 13.32
N LEU A 251 -2.67 -3.04 13.84
CA LEU A 251 -1.85 -2.47 14.91
C LEU A 251 -0.95 -1.34 14.40
N CYS A 252 -0.58 -1.40 13.13
CA CYS A 252 0.16 -0.38 12.42
C CYS A 252 -0.65 0.05 11.20
N SER A 253 -1.46 1.10 11.31
CA SER A 253 -2.00 1.74 10.10
C SER A 253 -0.82 2.03 9.18
N SER A 254 -0.78 1.38 8.00
CA SER A 254 0.27 1.56 7.01
C SER A 254 0.61 3.04 6.93
N PRO A 255 1.87 3.45 7.11
CA PRO A 255 2.19 4.86 7.15
C PRO A 255 1.73 5.48 5.85
N ASN A 256 0.73 6.36 5.87
CA ASN A 256 0.29 7.06 4.65
C ASN A 256 1.40 7.95 4.08
N GLN A 257 2.48 8.15 4.84
CA GLN A 257 3.69 8.80 4.39
C GLN A 257 4.94 8.14 4.97
N MET A 258 5.91 7.83 4.11
CA MET A 258 7.25 7.40 4.51
C MET A 258 8.27 8.42 4.00
N THR A 259 9.16 8.87 4.89
CA THR A 259 10.30 9.71 4.50
C THR A 259 11.58 8.96 4.79
N THR A 260 12.43 8.84 3.77
CA THR A 260 13.77 8.26 3.87
C THR A 260 14.82 9.31 3.56
N ARG A 261 15.95 9.23 4.27
CA ARG A 261 17.12 10.06 4.01
C ARG A 261 18.33 9.21 3.67
N MET A 262 18.96 9.55 2.56
CA MET A 262 20.18 8.95 2.05
C MET A 262 21.29 10.00 2.04
N PHE A 263 22.43 9.66 2.62
CA PHE A 263 23.61 10.53 2.64
C PHE A 263 24.71 9.87 1.80
N VAL A 264 25.21 10.59 0.80
CA VAL A 264 26.41 10.18 0.07
C VAL A 264 27.61 10.44 0.97
N LYS A 265 28.38 9.40 1.30
CA LYS A 265 29.58 9.58 2.12
C LYS A 265 30.66 10.26 1.29
N VAL A 266 31.01 11.49 1.66
CA VAL A 266 32.03 12.31 0.97
C VAL A 266 33.14 12.68 1.94
N ASP A 267 34.36 12.28 1.61
CA ASP A 267 35.56 12.76 2.28
C ASP A 267 36.02 14.05 1.60
N HIS A 268 36.02 15.16 2.35
CA HIS A 268 36.45 16.48 1.88
C HIS A 268 37.82 16.82 2.45
N THR A 269 38.80 17.02 1.57
CA THR A 269 40.16 17.43 1.93
C THR A 269 40.46 18.79 1.33
N ILE A 270 40.81 19.74 2.18
CA ILE A 270 41.31 21.05 1.75
C ILE A 270 42.81 21.11 2.05
N PHE A 271 43.61 21.44 1.03
CA PHE A 271 45.01 21.76 1.24
C PHE A 271 45.41 23.00 0.45
N LYS A 272 46.42 23.69 0.97
CA LYS A 272 47.07 24.81 0.29
C LYS A 272 48.47 24.37 -0.12
N TRP A 273 48.86 24.64 -1.35
CA TRP A 273 50.20 24.38 -1.85
C TRP A 273 50.87 25.70 -2.27
N ASP A 274 51.87 26.08 -1.49
CA ASP A 274 52.70 27.26 -1.74
C ASP A 274 53.84 26.91 -2.70
N PHE A 275 53.95 27.69 -3.77
CA PHE A 275 55.07 27.70 -4.70
C PHE A 275 55.95 28.90 -4.38
N TYR A 276 57.23 28.63 -4.14
CA TYR A 276 58.27 29.63 -3.93
C TYR A 276 59.18 29.68 -5.16
N ASP A 277 59.79 30.83 -5.41
CA ASP A 277 60.77 31.02 -6.48
C ASP A 277 60.30 30.59 -7.88
N LEU A 278 59.06 30.94 -8.23
CA LEU A 278 58.46 30.67 -9.55
C LEU A 278 59.29 31.18 -10.75
N ASP A 279 60.19 32.15 -10.53
CA ASP A 279 61.07 32.69 -11.55
C ASP A 279 62.21 31.73 -11.95
N ASN A 280 62.54 30.74 -11.09
CA ASN A 280 63.65 29.80 -11.28
C ASN A 280 63.22 28.39 -11.72
N LEU A 281 61.92 28.13 -11.83
CA LEU A 281 61.40 26.82 -12.26
C LEU A 281 61.69 26.57 -13.73
N LYS A 282 62.26 25.40 -14.05
CA LYS A 282 62.49 25.02 -15.45
C LYS A 282 61.16 24.58 -16.09
N PRO A 283 60.93 24.90 -17.37
CA PRO A 283 59.85 24.31 -18.14
C PRO A 283 59.86 22.77 -18.04
N GLU A 284 58.68 22.17 -17.96
CA GLU A 284 58.49 20.71 -17.84
C GLU A 284 59.02 20.05 -16.55
N GLU A 285 59.61 20.83 -15.63
CA GLU A 285 60.01 20.33 -14.32
C GLU A 285 58.77 19.90 -13.51
N LYS A 286 58.76 18.64 -13.07
CA LYS A 286 57.66 18.05 -12.30
C LYS A 286 57.81 18.38 -10.82
N LEU A 287 56.85 19.13 -10.32
CA LEU A 287 56.69 19.38 -8.89
C LEU A 287 55.67 18.41 -8.32
N TYR A 288 56.00 17.80 -7.19
CA TYR A 288 55.10 16.90 -6.47
C TYR A 288 54.64 17.57 -5.18
N GLY A 289 53.32 17.65 -5.03
CA GLY A 289 52.67 18.22 -3.87
C GLY A 289 52.56 17.23 -2.70
N PRO A 290 51.92 17.65 -1.61
CA PRO A 290 51.65 16.76 -0.49
C PRO A 290 50.83 15.55 -0.95
N VAL A 291 51.04 14.41 -0.29
CA VAL A 291 50.09 13.29 -0.35
C VAL A 291 48.92 13.64 0.56
N PHE A 292 47.72 13.53 0.03
CA PHE A 292 46.49 13.86 0.74
C PHE A 292 45.45 12.75 0.56
N GLY A 293 44.45 12.74 1.42
CA GLY A 293 43.56 11.59 1.63
C GLY A 293 43.56 11.22 3.12
N GLY A 294 42.43 10.76 3.65
CA GLY A 294 42.25 10.80 5.10
C GLY A 294 41.20 9.85 5.69
N SER A 295 41.71 8.89 6.46
CA SER A 295 41.14 8.22 7.65
C SER A 295 39.82 7.43 7.57
N SER A 296 38.81 7.89 6.83
CA SER A 296 37.47 7.27 6.80
C SER A 296 37.30 6.26 5.66
N MET A 297 38.17 6.34 4.65
CA MET A 297 38.24 5.45 3.48
C MET A 297 39.71 5.05 3.22
N PRO A 298 40.15 3.84 3.59
CA PRO A 298 41.57 3.43 3.54
C PRO A 298 42.21 3.43 2.13
N SER A 299 41.41 3.48 1.07
CA SER A 299 41.86 3.40 -0.34
C SER A 299 41.89 4.73 -1.10
N SER A 300 41.78 5.88 -0.42
CA SER A 300 41.63 7.22 -1.03
C SER A 300 42.86 8.15 -0.88
N TYR A 301 44.07 7.63 -1.07
CA TYR A 301 45.29 8.46 -1.09
C TYR A 301 45.64 8.96 -2.49
N PHE A 302 45.88 10.26 -2.60
CA PHE A 302 46.20 10.96 -3.84
C PHE A 302 47.46 11.81 -3.71
N ARG A 303 48.10 12.08 -4.85
CA ARG A 303 49.20 13.04 -4.97
C ARG A 303 48.95 13.98 -6.14
N MET A 304 49.14 15.27 -5.92
CA MET A 304 49.11 16.28 -6.98
C MET A 304 50.50 16.41 -7.60
N GLU A 305 50.56 16.40 -8.93
CA GLU A 305 51.73 16.74 -9.74
C GLU A 305 51.43 18.03 -10.51
N CYS A 306 52.37 18.96 -10.52
CA CYS A 306 52.28 20.19 -11.29
C CYS A 306 53.50 20.30 -12.22
N CYS A 307 53.28 20.73 -13.45
CA CYS A 307 54.38 21.11 -14.36
C CYS A 307 53.94 22.28 -15.23
N PHE A 308 54.89 23.16 -15.60
CA PHE A 308 54.64 24.21 -16.57
C PHE A 308 54.88 23.67 -17.98
N VAL A 309 53.84 23.70 -18.81
CA VAL A 309 53.88 23.21 -20.19
C VAL A 309 53.75 24.39 -21.13
N GLU A 310 54.63 24.44 -22.14
CA GLU A 310 54.61 25.48 -23.15
C GLU A 310 53.40 25.31 -24.08
N VAL A 311 52.67 26.40 -24.30
CA VAL A 311 51.54 26.43 -25.22
C VAL A 311 52.02 27.02 -26.54
N PHE A 312 52.24 26.15 -27.53
CA PHE A 312 52.63 26.58 -28.88
C PHE A 312 51.49 27.34 -29.56
N ASN A 313 51.67 28.65 -29.77
CA ASN A 313 50.79 29.43 -30.63
C ASN A 313 51.25 29.30 -32.09
N LYS A 314 50.51 28.50 -32.87
CA LYS A 314 50.86 28.13 -34.26
C LYS A 314 50.89 29.31 -35.25
N TYR A 315 50.45 30.50 -34.83
CA TYR A 315 50.26 31.68 -35.66
C TYR A 315 51.26 32.83 -35.40
N VAL A 316 52.25 32.64 -34.51
CA VAL A 316 53.24 33.68 -34.17
C VAL A 316 54.54 33.44 -34.95
N LEU A 317 54.98 34.44 -35.72
CA LEU A 317 56.30 34.44 -36.37
C LEU A 317 57.41 34.29 -35.30
N LYS A 318 58.41 33.44 -35.56
CA LYS A 318 59.50 33.11 -34.61
C LYS A 318 60.18 34.33 -33.97
N GLU A 319 60.20 35.47 -34.66
CA GLU A 319 60.85 36.72 -34.21
C GLU A 319 60.06 37.49 -33.13
N PHE A 320 58.77 37.15 -32.91
CA PHE A 320 57.92 37.74 -31.86
C PHE A 320 57.45 36.70 -30.84
N TYR A 321 58.07 35.52 -30.83
CA TYR A 321 57.68 34.42 -29.97
C TYR A 321 58.03 34.71 -28.52
N THR A 322 57.01 34.98 -27.72
CA THR A 322 57.10 34.92 -26.25
C THR A 322 56.51 33.60 -25.80
N PRO A 323 57.31 32.70 -25.18
CA PRO A 323 56.79 31.40 -24.75
C PRO A 323 55.73 31.61 -23.68
N ASN A 324 54.51 31.12 -23.92
CA ASN A 324 53.41 31.16 -22.94
C ASN A 324 53.33 29.79 -22.28
N TYR A 325 53.42 29.73 -20.96
CA TYR A 325 53.36 28.48 -20.21
C TYR A 325 52.04 28.40 -19.46
N ARG A 326 51.41 27.23 -19.48
CA ARG A 326 50.26 26.92 -18.62
C ARG A 326 50.67 25.95 -17.53
N LEU A 327 50.08 26.13 -16.36
CA LEU A 327 50.21 25.17 -15.29
C LEU A 327 49.33 23.96 -15.61
N ASN A 328 49.98 22.83 -15.90
CA ASN A 328 49.32 21.54 -16.01
C ASN A 328 49.31 20.88 -14.63
N ILE A 329 48.15 20.34 -14.25
CA ILE A 329 47.91 19.74 -12.95
C ILE A 329 47.45 18.30 -13.19
N ARG A 330 48.10 17.35 -12.52
CA ARG A 330 47.72 15.93 -12.56
C ARG A 330 47.48 15.40 -11.17
N PHE A 331 46.50 14.51 -11.04
CA PHE A 331 46.23 13.78 -9.81
C PHE A 331 46.54 12.30 -10.00
N HIS A 332 47.39 11.78 -9.12
CA HIS A 332 47.79 10.37 -9.08
C HIS A 332 47.09 9.67 -7.93
N ARG A 333 46.39 8.58 -8.21
CA ARG A 333 45.85 7.69 -7.18
C ARG A 333 46.95 6.73 -6.72
N LEU A 334 47.25 6.71 -5.42
CA LEU A 334 48.37 5.94 -4.86
C LEU A 334 47.98 4.52 -4.42
N CYS A 335 46.69 4.24 -4.29
CA CYS A 335 46.17 2.95 -3.81
C CYS A 335 45.26 2.29 -4.84
N LYS A 336 45.46 0.98 -5.07
CA LYS A 336 44.54 0.15 -5.85
C LYS A 336 43.29 -0.18 -5.04
N GLY A 337 42.14 -0.26 -5.71
CA GLY A 337 40.88 -0.58 -5.05
C GLY A 337 39.68 -0.30 -5.95
N ASN A 338 38.49 -0.27 -5.36
CA ASN A 338 37.23 0.03 -6.06
C ASN A 338 37.29 1.38 -6.78
N PRO A 339 36.50 1.59 -7.85
CA PRO A 339 36.42 2.89 -8.51
C PRO A 339 36.07 4.01 -7.52
N ILE A 340 36.77 5.15 -7.60
CA ILE A 340 36.53 6.32 -6.74
C ILE A 340 36.13 7.50 -7.61
N PHE A 341 35.00 8.12 -7.29
CA PHE A 341 34.60 9.40 -7.86
C PHE A 341 35.31 10.53 -7.11
N VAL A 342 35.86 11.47 -7.87
CA VAL A 342 36.48 12.68 -7.34
C VAL A 342 35.92 13.93 -7.99
N LYS A 343 35.78 14.98 -7.19
CA LYS A 343 35.52 16.33 -7.66
C LYS A 343 36.55 17.25 -7.06
N CYS A 344 37.19 18.08 -7.87
CA CYS A 344 38.26 18.96 -7.42
C CYS A 344 37.97 20.39 -7.85
N LYS A 345 38.06 21.31 -6.90
CA LYS A 345 37.98 22.76 -7.12
C LYS A 345 39.32 23.38 -6.75
N ILE A 346 39.96 24.01 -7.74
CA ILE A 346 41.24 24.69 -7.57
C ILE A 346 41.02 26.18 -7.69
N THR A 347 41.51 26.93 -6.71
CA THR A 347 41.44 28.39 -6.63
C THR A 347 42.82 28.95 -6.35
N VAL A 348 43.13 30.13 -6.91
CA VAL A 348 44.38 30.84 -6.62
C VAL A 348 44.16 31.83 -5.48
N ASP A 349 44.96 31.73 -4.41
CA ASP A 349 44.80 32.58 -3.22
C ASP A 349 45.06 34.06 -3.55
N GLY A 350 44.04 34.90 -3.34
CA GLY A 350 44.04 36.33 -3.71
C GLY A 350 43.61 36.63 -5.15
N LEU A 351 43.30 35.62 -5.96
CA LEU A 351 42.72 35.74 -7.30
C LEU A 351 41.47 34.86 -7.42
N ASN A 352 40.40 35.20 -6.70
CA ASN A 352 39.17 34.39 -6.65
C ASN A 352 38.50 34.15 -8.01
N PHE A 353 38.80 34.97 -9.02
CA PHE A 353 38.32 34.76 -10.39
C PHE A 353 39.06 33.62 -11.13
N LEU A 354 40.29 33.28 -10.71
CA LEU A 354 41.00 32.10 -11.17
C LEU A 354 40.58 30.89 -10.36
N LYS A 355 39.47 30.30 -10.79
CA LYS A 355 38.93 29.07 -10.24
C LYS A 355 38.52 28.11 -11.36
N MET A 356 38.73 26.83 -11.13
CA MET A 356 38.24 25.76 -12.00
C MET A 356 37.74 24.62 -11.13
N THR A 357 36.65 24.00 -11.57
CA THR A 357 36.11 22.78 -10.99
C THR A 357 36.04 21.73 -12.08
N ASP A 358 36.49 20.52 -11.78
CA ASP A 358 36.36 19.38 -12.69
C ASP A 358 36.12 18.09 -11.90
N GLU A 359 35.63 17.05 -12.58
CA GLU A 359 35.25 15.75 -12.01
C GLU A 359 35.88 14.58 -12.76
N TYR A 360 36.20 13.50 -12.04
CA TYR A 360 36.85 12.32 -12.62
C TYR A 360 36.52 11.04 -11.85
N VAL A 361 36.57 9.89 -12.54
CA VAL A 361 36.38 8.56 -11.93
C VAL A 361 37.66 7.75 -12.12
N PHE A 362 38.39 7.49 -11.03
CA PHE A 362 39.55 6.60 -11.07
C PHE A 362 39.08 5.15 -11.03
N ARG A 363 39.21 4.41 -12.14
CA ARG A 363 38.83 2.97 -12.17
C ARG A 363 39.93 2.07 -11.61
N SER A 364 41.18 2.49 -11.74
CA SER A 364 42.38 1.83 -11.21
C SER A 364 43.41 2.90 -10.78
N ASP A 365 44.69 2.65 -11.01
CA ASP A 365 45.89 3.50 -10.89
C ASP A 365 46.06 4.50 -12.05
N GLU A 366 44.94 4.98 -12.59
CA GLU A 366 44.93 5.98 -13.67
C GLU A 366 45.40 7.35 -13.16
N VAL A 367 45.86 8.19 -14.08
CA VAL A 367 46.27 9.57 -13.80
C VAL A 367 45.21 10.50 -14.39
N TRP A 368 44.65 11.38 -13.57
CA TRP A 368 43.73 12.40 -14.03
C TRP A 368 44.49 13.65 -14.42
N GLU A 369 44.42 14.05 -15.69
CA GLU A 369 44.87 15.37 -16.15
C GLU A 369 43.76 16.40 -15.92
N PHE A 370 43.98 17.31 -14.98
CA PHE A 370 43.02 18.35 -14.65
C PHE A 370 43.11 19.48 -15.69
N PRO A 371 41.98 20.03 -16.16
CA PRO A 371 41.96 21.06 -17.20
C PRO A 371 42.85 22.26 -16.85
N SER A 372 43.80 22.59 -17.73
CA SER A 372 44.71 23.71 -17.53
C SER A 372 43.97 25.04 -17.66
N PHE A 373 43.99 25.89 -16.63
CA PHE A 373 43.29 27.18 -16.60
C PHE A 373 44.13 28.36 -16.09
N ILE A 374 45.39 28.10 -15.70
CA ILE A 374 46.31 29.08 -15.12
C ILE A 374 47.46 29.33 -16.11
N GLU A 375 47.63 30.57 -16.53
CA GLU A 375 48.75 31.02 -17.37
C GLU A 375 49.87 31.62 -16.52
N LEU A 376 51.11 31.19 -16.74
CA LEU A 376 52.28 31.59 -15.95
C LEU A 376 52.51 33.11 -15.98
N ASN A 377 52.28 33.75 -17.13
CA ASN A 377 52.44 35.20 -17.28
C ASN A 377 51.45 35.98 -16.40
N MET A 378 50.22 35.47 -16.25
CA MET A 378 49.20 36.06 -15.36
C MET A 378 49.61 35.93 -13.89
N VAL A 379 50.15 34.76 -13.50
CA VAL A 379 50.66 34.51 -12.15
C VAL A 379 51.85 35.43 -11.83
N LYS A 380 52.82 35.54 -12.74
CA LYS A 380 53.98 36.44 -12.59
C LYS A 380 53.58 37.90 -12.47
N TYR A 381 52.60 38.34 -13.27
CA TYR A 381 52.06 39.70 -13.18
C TYR A 381 51.41 39.97 -11.82
N PHE A 382 50.58 39.04 -11.33
CA PHE A 382 49.94 39.16 -10.03
C PHE A 382 50.93 39.22 -8.86
N ILE A 383 51.95 38.35 -8.84
CA ILE A 383 52.99 38.36 -7.81
C ILE A 383 53.79 39.67 -7.86
N ARG A 384 53.99 40.28 -9.04
CA ARG A 384 54.63 41.61 -9.11
C ARG A 384 53.73 42.72 -8.56
N PHE A 385 52.43 42.71 -8.90
CA PHE A 385 51.48 43.74 -8.47
C PHE A 385 51.13 43.69 -6.98
N LYS A 386 50.93 42.50 -6.41
CA LYS A 386 50.61 42.33 -4.98
C LYS A 386 51.69 42.90 -4.04
N TYR A 387 52.93 43.03 -4.52
CA TYR A 387 54.07 43.52 -3.76
C TYR A 387 54.42 44.99 -4.04
N LEU A 388 53.76 45.64 -5.01
CA LEU A 388 53.85 47.08 -5.18
C LEU A 388 53.04 47.84 -4.12
N ASP A 389 51.98 47.23 -3.56
CA ASP A 389 51.14 47.83 -2.51
C ASP A 389 51.71 47.69 -1.08
N ASN A 390 52.64 46.77 -0.82
CA ASN A 390 53.21 46.53 0.51
C ASN A 390 54.71 46.89 0.56
N LEU A 391 55.00 48.19 0.63
CA LEU A 391 56.30 48.69 1.08
C LEU A 391 56.52 48.27 2.53
N LEU A 392 57.58 47.48 2.79
CA LEU A 392 58.02 46.90 4.08
C LEU A 392 57.53 45.47 4.34
N THR A 393 58.19 44.47 3.73
CA THR A 393 58.79 43.30 4.40
C THR A 393 59.45 42.39 3.37
N THR A 394 60.60 41.82 3.72
CA THR A 394 61.30 40.75 2.99
C THR A 394 60.50 39.45 3.03
N GLN A 395 59.31 39.42 2.43
CA GLN A 395 58.49 38.22 2.32
C GLN A 395 58.71 37.55 0.96
N VAL A 396 59.03 36.25 1.01
CA VAL A 396 59.23 35.35 -0.13
C VAL A 396 58.09 35.51 -1.16
N ARG A 397 58.43 35.62 -2.45
CA ARG A 397 57.46 35.61 -3.57
C ARG A 397 56.73 34.27 -3.55
N ARG A 398 55.51 34.24 -3.03
CA ARG A 398 54.72 33.01 -2.90
C ARG A 398 53.44 33.05 -3.73
N PHE A 399 53.16 31.94 -4.38
CA PHE A 399 51.92 31.66 -5.11
C PHE A 399 51.25 30.46 -4.46
N THR A 400 49.99 30.59 -4.07
CA THR A 400 49.30 29.54 -3.31
C THR A 400 48.12 29.02 -4.10
N LEU A 401 48.11 27.72 -4.37
CA LEU A 401 46.92 27.02 -4.84
C LEU A 401 46.14 26.52 -3.63
N ARG A 402 44.85 26.85 -3.57
CA ARG A 402 43.91 26.22 -2.65
C ARG A 402 43.13 25.16 -3.42
N CYS A 403 43.33 23.91 -3.03
CA CYS A 403 42.66 22.74 -3.59
C CYS A 403 41.60 22.24 -2.61
N GLU A 404 40.35 22.20 -3.05
CA GLU A 404 39.22 21.57 -2.36
C GLU A 404 38.90 20.26 -3.10
N PHE A 405 39.27 19.15 -2.49
CA PHE A 405 39.22 17.82 -3.10
C PHE A 405 38.17 16.97 -2.39
N TYR A 406 37.17 16.52 -3.13
CA TYR A 406 36.04 15.73 -2.65
C TYR A 406 36.16 14.31 -3.21
N THR A 407 36.04 13.31 -2.35
CA THR A 407 36.13 11.88 -2.74
C THR A 407 34.89 11.12 -2.27
N SER A 408 34.35 10.25 -3.12
CA SER A 408 33.15 9.44 -2.84
C SER A 408 33.32 8.04 -3.44
N LEU A 409 33.00 7.00 -2.66
CA LEU A 409 32.90 5.62 -3.14
C LEU A 409 31.56 5.35 -3.86
N GLY A 410 30.64 6.31 -3.86
CA GLY A 410 29.26 6.09 -4.28
C GLY A 410 28.46 5.20 -3.31
N GLU A 411 29.01 4.92 -2.13
CA GLU A 411 28.30 4.25 -1.05
C GLU A 411 27.42 5.26 -0.31
N ALA A 412 26.12 4.95 -0.29
CA ALA A 412 25.12 5.71 0.40
C ALA A 412 24.86 5.11 1.79
N GLY A 413 24.93 5.93 2.84
CA GLY A 413 24.43 5.59 4.16
C GLY A 413 22.94 5.94 4.26
N ILE A 414 22.10 4.99 4.69
CA ILE A 414 20.69 5.25 5.01
C ILE A 414 20.67 5.64 6.49
N ALA A 415 20.26 6.87 6.82
CA ALA A 415 20.38 7.36 8.20
C ALA A 415 19.07 7.55 8.95
N GLU A 416 17.89 7.44 8.31
CA GLU A 416 16.61 7.59 9.04
C GLU A 416 15.42 7.12 8.18
N GLU A 417 14.66 6.14 8.70
CA GLU A 417 13.30 5.83 8.26
C GLU A 417 12.33 6.46 9.25
N THR A 418 11.71 7.59 8.87
CA THR A 418 10.61 8.15 9.64
C THR A 418 9.32 7.86 8.91
N ALA A 419 8.61 6.84 9.40
CA ALA A 419 7.23 6.56 9.03
C ALA A 419 6.32 7.51 9.82
N CYS A 420 5.64 8.43 9.15
CA CYS A 420 4.68 9.33 9.77
C CYS A 420 3.27 8.92 9.36
N THR A 421 2.47 8.48 10.32
CA THR A 421 1.01 8.49 10.17
C THR A 421 0.57 9.95 10.27
N ASN A 422 0.14 10.57 9.16
CA ASN A 422 -0.54 11.87 9.21
C ASN A 422 -1.92 11.70 9.88
N SER A 423 -1.88 11.60 11.20
CA SER A 423 -2.89 11.94 12.19
C SER A 423 -2.36 11.46 13.54
N ILE A 424 -1.97 12.42 14.39
CA ILE A 424 -2.01 12.26 15.85
C ILE A 424 -3.25 11.44 16.18
N PHE A 425 -3.12 10.22 16.74
CA PHE A 425 -4.07 9.44 17.58
C PHE A 425 -5.55 9.91 17.59
N LYS A 426 -6.10 10.33 16.47
CA LYS A 426 -7.40 10.95 16.33
C LYS A 426 -8.15 10.05 15.43
N ASN A 427 -8.97 9.27 16.14
CA ASN A 427 -9.99 8.40 15.65
C ASN A 427 -9.46 7.01 15.31
N PHE A 428 -9.44 6.14 16.33
CA PHE A 428 -9.86 4.74 16.23
C PHE A 428 -11.31 4.65 15.66
N VAL A 429 -11.55 5.28 14.52
CA VAL A 429 -12.78 5.26 13.76
C VAL A 429 -12.44 4.74 12.36
N SER A 430 -11.99 3.50 12.36
CA SER A 430 -12.46 2.53 11.39
C SER A 430 -12.94 1.28 12.13
N GLN A 431 -13.76 1.49 13.18
CA GLN A 431 -14.61 0.42 13.70
C GLN A 431 -15.34 -0.23 12.50
N GLY A 432 -15.05 -1.52 12.27
CA GLY A 432 -15.93 -2.41 11.50
C GLY A 432 -15.78 -2.44 9.98
N ARG A 433 -14.63 -2.09 9.36
CA ARG A 433 -14.54 -2.15 7.87
C ARG A 433 -13.69 -3.22 7.21
N ASP A 434 -12.82 -3.96 7.91
CA ASP A 434 -12.19 -5.13 7.29
C ASP A 434 -12.24 -6.41 8.14
N LEU A 435 -13.41 -7.05 8.06
CA LEU A 435 -13.62 -8.45 8.47
C LEU A 435 -13.41 -9.40 7.28
N LYS A 436 -12.84 -8.95 6.15
CA LYS A 436 -12.64 -9.83 4.98
C LYS A 436 -11.61 -10.91 5.29
N ASN A 437 -10.58 -10.60 6.06
CA ASN A 437 -9.57 -11.60 6.43
C ASN A 437 -10.18 -12.69 7.32
N LEU A 438 -10.98 -12.31 8.33
CA LEU A 438 -11.77 -13.26 9.11
C LEU A 438 -12.68 -14.14 8.23
N SER A 439 -13.43 -13.50 7.33
CA SER A 439 -14.31 -14.15 6.36
C SER A 439 -13.58 -15.12 5.43
N ASN A 440 -12.41 -14.74 4.94
CA ASN A 440 -11.62 -15.51 4.00
C ASN A 440 -11.01 -16.72 4.71
N ASP A 441 -10.34 -16.51 5.85
CA ASP A 441 -9.64 -17.57 6.59
C ASP A 441 -10.61 -18.66 7.06
N LEU A 442 -11.78 -18.27 7.58
CA LEU A 442 -12.83 -19.22 7.96
C LEU A 442 -13.45 -19.87 6.73
N GLY A 443 -13.60 -19.14 5.63
CA GLY A 443 -14.04 -19.70 4.34
C GLY A 443 -13.13 -20.81 3.84
N LEU A 444 -11.81 -20.72 4.09
CA LEU A 444 -10.85 -21.77 3.70
C LEU A 444 -11.11 -23.09 4.41
N LEU A 445 -11.63 -23.08 5.65
CA LEU A 445 -11.95 -24.32 6.39
C LEU A 445 -12.97 -25.18 5.64
N TYR A 446 -13.89 -24.56 4.91
CA TYR A 446 -14.87 -25.26 4.09
C TYR A 446 -14.34 -25.52 2.68
N ASN A 447 -13.71 -24.52 2.06
CA ASN A 447 -13.33 -24.57 0.64
C ASN A 447 -12.15 -25.49 0.30
N ILE A 448 -11.17 -25.62 1.20
CA ILE A 448 -9.96 -26.43 0.95
C ILE A 448 -10.19 -27.91 1.29
N PHE A 449 -11.30 -28.24 1.97
CA PHE A 449 -11.60 -29.58 2.47
C PHE A 449 -10.41 -30.14 3.28
N LEU A 450 -10.39 -29.84 4.58
CA LEU A 450 -9.39 -30.37 5.49
C LEU A 450 -10.03 -31.48 6.33
N PRO A 451 -10.06 -32.73 5.84
CA PRO A 451 -10.81 -33.82 6.48
C PRO A 451 -10.31 -34.11 7.90
N ASN A 452 -9.06 -33.76 8.21
CA ASN A 452 -8.46 -33.94 9.54
C ASN A 452 -8.93 -32.90 10.58
N MET A 453 -9.65 -31.85 10.16
CA MET A 453 -10.16 -30.80 11.04
C MET A 453 -11.68 -30.85 11.21
N SER A 454 -12.38 -31.61 10.37
CA SER A 454 -13.84 -31.79 10.45
C SER A 454 -14.21 -32.84 11.49
N ASP A 455 -15.20 -32.53 12.33
CA ASP A 455 -15.68 -33.38 13.43
C ASP A 455 -17.14 -33.83 13.24
N VAL A 456 -17.79 -33.39 12.16
CA VAL A 456 -19.13 -33.82 11.73
C VAL A 456 -19.28 -33.68 10.21
N ALA A 457 -20.07 -34.54 9.57
CA ALA A 457 -20.42 -34.42 8.17
C ALA A 457 -21.94 -34.27 7.98
N LEU A 458 -22.37 -33.32 7.15
CA LEU A 458 -23.74 -33.29 6.64
C LEU A 458 -23.83 -34.24 5.43
N GLN A 459 -24.87 -35.06 5.35
CA GLN A 459 -25.02 -36.06 4.29
C GLN A 459 -26.34 -35.86 3.55
N ILE A 460 -26.26 -35.66 2.23
CA ILE A 460 -27.42 -35.71 1.33
C ILE A 460 -27.26 -36.98 0.49
N ASN A 461 -28.21 -37.90 0.58
CA ASN A 461 -28.12 -39.22 -0.04
C ASN A 461 -26.81 -39.93 0.33
N ASN A 462 -25.87 -40.08 -0.62
CA ASN A 462 -24.55 -40.69 -0.41
C ASN A 462 -23.39 -39.70 -0.46
N VAL A 463 -23.66 -38.39 -0.59
CA VAL A 463 -22.62 -37.36 -0.66
C VAL A 463 -22.47 -36.69 0.71
N ARG A 464 -21.23 -36.57 1.16
CA ARG A 464 -20.87 -36.01 2.47
C ARG A 464 -20.22 -34.63 2.31
N PHE A 465 -20.60 -33.72 3.19
CA PHE A 465 -20.02 -32.41 3.39
C PHE A 465 -19.38 -32.37 4.77
N PRO A 466 -18.07 -32.55 4.89
CA PRO A 466 -17.35 -32.40 6.14
C PRO A 466 -17.40 -30.96 6.63
N THR A 467 -17.69 -30.83 7.91
CA THR A 467 -18.01 -29.57 8.58
C THR A 467 -17.52 -29.62 10.03
N HIS A 468 -17.71 -28.50 10.73
CA HIS A 468 -17.22 -28.28 12.08
C HIS A 468 -18.42 -27.98 12.98
N LYS A 469 -18.64 -28.80 14.02
CA LYS A 469 -19.77 -28.66 14.97
C LYS A 469 -19.84 -27.25 15.54
N VAL A 470 -18.68 -26.69 15.90
CA VAL A 470 -18.56 -25.33 16.43
C VAL A 470 -19.12 -24.27 15.48
N ILE A 471 -18.82 -24.34 14.18
CA ILE A 471 -19.29 -23.36 13.20
C ILE A 471 -20.79 -23.56 12.94
N LEU A 472 -21.25 -24.81 12.82
CA LEU A 472 -22.67 -25.11 12.61
C LEU A 472 -23.52 -24.63 13.79
N ALA A 473 -23.14 -24.97 15.01
CA ALA A 473 -23.87 -24.60 16.22
C ALA A 473 -23.93 -23.08 16.43
N ALA A 474 -22.84 -22.37 16.17
CA ALA A 474 -22.82 -20.92 16.36
C ALA A 474 -23.65 -20.15 15.33
N ARG A 475 -23.80 -20.71 14.13
CA ARG A 475 -24.44 -20.04 13.00
C ARG A 475 -25.86 -20.54 12.75
N SER A 476 -26.31 -21.54 13.51
CA SER A 476 -27.64 -22.15 13.41
C SER A 476 -28.07 -22.72 14.77
N PRO A 477 -29.07 -22.12 15.43
CA PRO A 477 -29.65 -22.67 16.66
C PRO A 477 -30.22 -24.09 16.47
N VAL A 478 -30.70 -24.42 15.27
CA VAL A 478 -31.19 -25.76 14.93
C VAL A 478 -30.06 -26.78 14.96
N PHE A 479 -28.92 -26.48 14.31
CA PHE A 479 -27.75 -27.35 14.42
C PHE A 479 -27.18 -27.40 15.83
N ALA A 480 -27.20 -26.29 16.58
CA ALA A 480 -26.76 -26.29 17.98
C ALA A 480 -27.55 -27.31 18.82
N LYS A 481 -28.89 -27.27 18.75
CA LYS A 481 -29.77 -28.23 19.44
C LYS A 481 -29.54 -29.65 18.96
N MET A 482 -29.43 -29.85 17.64
CA MET A 482 -29.23 -31.16 17.02
C MET A 482 -27.91 -31.82 17.45
N LEU A 483 -26.85 -31.02 17.64
CA LEU A 483 -25.50 -31.50 17.99
C LEU A 483 -25.24 -31.57 19.50
N GLU A 484 -26.06 -30.91 20.31
CA GLU A 484 -25.92 -30.86 21.77
C GLU A 484 -26.39 -32.17 22.45
N HIS A 485 -27.41 -32.83 21.90
CA HIS A 485 -28.03 -34.01 22.52
C HIS A 485 -27.31 -35.33 22.15
N ASP A 486 -27.32 -36.31 23.05
CA ASP A 486 -26.78 -37.67 22.84
C ASP A 486 -27.66 -38.49 21.87
N MET A 487 -27.78 -38.03 20.62
CA MET A 487 -28.49 -38.72 19.54
C MET A 487 -27.52 -39.50 18.62
N LEU A 488 -28.06 -40.29 17.68
CA LEU A 488 -27.27 -41.13 16.75
C LEU A 488 -26.25 -40.31 15.94
N GLU A 489 -26.55 -39.05 15.68
CA GLU A 489 -25.71 -38.09 14.97
C GLU A 489 -24.43 -37.79 15.75
N LYS A 490 -24.50 -37.73 17.09
CA LYS A 490 -23.33 -37.54 17.96
C LYS A 490 -22.41 -38.77 17.93
N VAL A 491 -22.98 -39.97 17.80
CA VAL A 491 -22.26 -41.26 17.78
C VAL A 491 -21.65 -41.54 16.40
N ASN A 492 -22.36 -41.23 15.32
CA ASN A 492 -21.94 -41.56 13.96
C ASN A 492 -21.17 -40.42 13.27
N GLY A 493 -21.20 -39.20 13.83
CA GLY A 493 -20.56 -38.01 13.23
C GLY A 493 -21.19 -37.59 11.91
N ILE A 494 -22.42 -38.02 11.62
CA ILE A 494 -23.13 -37.78 10.36
C ILE A 494 -24.53 -37.24 10.69
N VAL A 495 -24.90 -36.15 10.03
CA VAL A 495 -26.25 -35.56 10.06
C VAL A 495 -26.87 -35.71 8.68
N ASN A 496 -27.97 -36.45 8.57
CA ASN A 496 -28.67 -36.63 7.30
C ASN A 496 -29.55 -35.41 6.97
N ILE A 497 -29.48 -34.96 5.73
CA ILE A 497 -30.22 -33.82 5.18
C ILE A 497 -31.01 -34.35 3.98
N ASP A 498 -32.32 -34.54 4.17
CA ASP A 498 -33.15 -35.26 3.19
C ASP A 498 -33.94 -34.32 2.24
N ASP A 499 -34.10 -33.06 2.62
CA ASP A 499 -35.02 -32.12 1.97
C ASP A 499 -34.35 -30.87 1.38
N VAL A 500 -33.03 -30.93 1.18
CA VAL A 500 -32.24 -29.84 0.60
C VAL A 500 -31.39 -30.39 -0.54
N ASP A 501 -31.36 -29.67 -1.67
CA ASP A 501 -30.48 -30.02 -2.78
C ASP A 501 -29.02 -29.61 -2.52
N MET A 502 -28.10 -30.32 -3.17
CA MET A 502 -26.66 -30.15 -3.01
C MET A 502 -26.18 -28.71 -3.25
N PRO A 503 -26.53 -28.02 -4.36
CA PRO A 503 -26.19 -26.62 -4.57
C PRO A 503 -26.66 -25.69 -3.44
N THR A 504 -27.90 -25.83 -2.99
CA THR A 504 -28.47 -24.98 -1.94
C THR A 504 -27.77 -25.19 -0.60
N LEU A 505 -27.49 -26.45 -0.22
CA LEU A 505 -26.73 -26.74 1.00
C LEU A 505 -25.33 -26.13 0.92
N ASN A 506 -24.66 -26.25 -0.22
CA ASN A 506 -23.33 -25.69 -0.43
C ASN A 506 -23.31 -24.16 -0.29
N LEU A 507 -24.33 -23.46 -0.81
CA LEU A 507 -24.47 -22.00 -0.64
C LEU A 507 -24.69 -21.62 0.83
N MET A 508 -25.52 -22.36 1.56
CA MET A 508 -25.73 -22.14 2.99
C MET A 508 -24.42 -22.35 3.77
N LEU A 509 -23.71 -23.45 3.54
CA LEU A 509 -22.43 -23.72 4.20
C LEU A 509 -21.39 -22.65 3.86
N THR A 510 -21.26 -22.27 2.59
CA THR A 510 -20.38 -21.17 2.17
C THR A 510 -20.66 -19.89 2.98
N TYR A 511 -21.94 -19.56 3.17
CA TYR A 511 -22.34 -18.42 4.00
C TYR A 511 -22.05 -18.61 5.49
N MET A 512 -22.28 -19.80 6.04
CA MET A 512 -22.03 -20.06 7.47
C MET A 512 -20.55 -19.86 7.82
N TYR A 513 -19.64 -20.26 6.94
CA TYR A 513 -18.18 -20.15 7.15
C TYR A 513 -17.62 -18.78 6.78
N SER A 514 -18.11 -18.16 5.71
CA SER A 514 -17.51 -16.92 5.20
C SER A 514 -18.35 -15.66 5.44
N GLY A 515 -19.61 -15.80 5.84
CA GLY A 515 -20.55 -14.68 5.98
C GLY A 515 -20.91 -13.99 4.66
N LYS A 516 -20.59 -14.61 3.50
CA LYS A 516 -20.84 -14.06 2.16
C LYS A 516 -21.31 -15.12 1.16
N VAL A 517 -22.09 -14.69 0.16
CA VAL A 517 -22.51 -15.46 -1.00
C VAL A 517 -22.30 -14.62 -2.26
N GLU A 518 -21.71 -15.21 -3.31
CA GLU A 518 -21.54 -14.58 -4.63
C GLU A 518 -22.91 -14.37 -5.28
N VAL A 519 -23.23 -13.13 -5.67
CA VAL A 519 -24.53 -12.78 -6.27
C VAL A 519 -24.67 -13.41 -7.64
N GLU A 520 -23.56 -13.63 -8.35
CA GLU A 520 -23.53 -14.25 -9.68
C GLU A 520 -23.98 -15.72 -9.66
N LEU A 521 -23.95 -16.37 -8.49
CA LEU A 521 -24.46 -17.74 -8.31
C LEU A 521 -25.97 -17.78 -8.05
N LEU A 522 -26.62 -16.61 -7.92
CA LEU A 522 -28.00 -16.50 -7.49
C LEU A 522 -28.92 -16.03 -8.62
N ASN A 523 -30.06 -16.69 -8.68
CA ASN A 523 -31.23 -16.33 -9.47
C ASN A 523 -32.48 -16.47 -8.58
N TYR A 524 -33.67 -16.24 -9.13
CA TYR A 524 -34.91 -16.31 -8.35
C TYR A 524 -35.13 -17.67 -7.65
N ASP A 525 -34.97 -18.78 -8.38
CA ASP A 525 -35.19 -20.13 -7.86
C ASP A 525 -34.17 -20.50 -6.78
N SER A 526 -32.88 -20.34 -7.05
CA SER A 526 -31.80 -20.61 -6.08
C SER A 526 -31.90 -19.71 -4.85
N THR A 527 -32.27 -18.44 -5.01
CA THR A 527 -32.48 -17.52 -3.87
C THR A 527 -33.66 -17.95 -3.02
N THR A 528 -34.76 -18.38 -3.63
CA THR A 528 -35.95 -18.87 -2.93
C THR A 528 -35.65 -20.16 -2.17
N LYS A 529 -34.90 -21.10 -2.78
CA LYS A 529 -34.44 -22.32 -2.10
C LYS A 529 -33.52 -22.00 -0.92
N LEU A 530 -32.54 -21.11 -1.13
CA LEU A 530 -31.63 -20.67 -0.07
C LEU A 530 -32.36 -19.97 1.07
N TYR A 531 -33.38 -19.14 0.76
CA TYR A 531 -34.24 -18.50 1.74
C TYR A 531 -34.97 -19.52 2.62
N ARG A 532 -35.59 -20.54 2.01
CA ARG A 532 -36.33 -21.60 2.73
C ARG A 532 -35.41 -22.38 3.66
N VAL A 533 -34.24 -22.75 3.17
CA VAL A 533 -33.25 -23.50 3.94
C VAL A 533 -32.68 -22.64 5.07
N ALA A 534 -32.39 -21.37 4.82
CA ALA A 534 -31.94 -20.44 5.85
C ALA A 534 -32.98 -20.25 6.96
N ASP A 535 -34.28 -20.20 6.62
CA ASP A 535 -35.35 -20.15 7.63
C ASP A 535 -35.44 -21.47 8.41
N LYS A 536 -35.44 -22.61 7.71
CA LYS A 536 -35.51 -23.95 8.33
C LYS A 536 -34.40 -24.18 9.36
N TYR A 537 -33.16 -23.79 9.06
CA TYR A 537 -32.02 -23.95 9.95
C TYR A 537 -31.79 -22.71 10.83
N GLU A 538 -32.72 -21.76 10.87
CA GLU A 538 -32.65 -20.53 11.68
C GLU A 538 -31.35 -19.71 11.44
N VAL A 539 -30.84 -19.72 10.20
CA VAL A 539 -29.75 -18.82 9.75
C VAL A 539 -30.36 -17.48 9.34
N ILE A 540 -30.87 -16.75 10.35
CA ILE A 540 -31.76 -15.59 10.19
C ILE A 540 -31.17 -14.50 9.29
N SER A 541 -29.86 -14.27 9.37
CA SER A 541 -29.19 -13.28 8.53
C SER A 541 -29.08 -13.64 7.06
N LEU A 542 -28.90 -14.92 6.76
CA LEU A 542 -28.97 -15.41 5.40
C LEU A 542 -30.39 -15.24 4.85
N LYS A 543 -31.42 -15.59 5.65
CA LYS A 543 -32.83 -15.35 5.29
C LYS A 543 -33.07 -13.89 4.93
N LYS A 544 -32.61 -12.94 5.75
CA LYS A 544 -32.73 -11.50 5.50
C LYS A 544 -31.99 -11.05 4.23
N LEU A 545 -30.79 -11.57 3.99
CA LEU A 545 -30.04 -11.28 2.76
C LEU A 545 -30.78 -11.80 1.53
N CYS A 546 -31.28 -13.04 1.58
CA CYS A 546 -32.12 -13.60 0.53
C CYS A 546 -33.39 -12.78 0.30
N ALA A 547 -34.09 -12.36 1.35
CA ALA A 547 -35.26 -11.48 1.25
C ALA A 547 -34.91 -10.17 0.53
N SER A 548 -33.82 -9.52 0.92
CA SER A 548 -33.33 -8.30 0.27
C SER A 548 -32.98 -8.53 -1.20
N HIS A 549 -32.39 -9.69 -1.54
CA HIS A 549 -32.13 -10.05 -2.92
C HIS A 549 -33.41 -10.24 -3.73
N LEU A 550 -34.38 -10.98 -3.18
CA LEU A 550 -35.69 -11.21 -3.80
C LEU A 550 -36.39 -9.89 -4.12
N LYS A 551 -36.34 -8.91 -3.20
CA LYS A 551 -36.85 -7.55 -3.45
C LYS A 551 -36.19 -6.88 -4.66
N ASN A 552 -34.88 -7.09 -4.86
CA ASN A 552 -34.12 -6.49 -5.96
C ASN A 552 -34.36 -7.15 -7.32
N ILE A 553 -34.68 -8.45 -7.33
CA ILE A 553 -34.91 -9.23 -8.57
C ILE A 553 -36.39 -9.52 -8.84
N LEU A 554 -37.28 -8.93 -8.04
CA LEU A 554 -38.72 -9.14 -8.10
C LEU A 554 -39.27 -8.72 -9.46
N SER A 555 -40.18 -9.52 -10.01
CA SER A 555 -40.85 -9.26 -11.29
C SER A 555 -42.35 -9.52 -11.20
N SER A 556 -43.11 -9.04 -12.19
CA SER A 556 -44.54 -9.34 -12.29
C SER A 556 -44.85 -10.83 -12.35
N SER A 557 -43.96 -11.64 -12.92
CA SER A 557 -44.11 -13.10 -13.00
C SER A 557 -43.72 -13.85 -11.73
N THR A 558 -43.02 -13.21 -10.78
CA THR A 558 -42.50 -13.87 -9.57
C THR A 558 -43.11 -13.32 -8.27
N VAL A 559 -43.82 -12.19 -8.34
CA VAL A 559 -44.32 -11.51 -7.14
C VAL A 559 -45.38 -12.30 -6.38
N CYS A 560 -46.27 -13.02 -7.08
CA CYS A 560 -47.29 -13.85 -6.44
C CYS A 560 -46.66 -15.00 -5.64
N ASP A 561 -45.68 -15.69 -6.21
CA ASP A 561 -44.92 -16.75 -5.53
C ASP A 561 -44.11 -16.20 -4.35
N THR A 562 -43.51 -15.02 -4.51
CA THR A 562 -42.73 -14.36 -3.44
C THR A 562 -43.64 -13.92 -2.29
N LEU A 563 -44.86 -13.48 -2.58
CA LEU A 563 -45.88 -13.15 -1.57
C LEU A 563 -46.28 -14.39 -0.77
N ILE A 564 -46.54 -15.52 -1.45
CA ILE A 564 -46.83 -16.80 -0.78
C ILE A 564 -45.65 -17.24 0.09
N LEU A 565 -44.42 -17.11 -0.41
CA LEU A 565 -43.21 -17.43 0.32
C LEU A 565 -43.08 -16.57 1.59
N ALA A 566 -43.25 -15.25 1.46
CA ALA A 566 -43.14 -14.33 2.59
C ALA A 566 -44.19 -14.61 3.67
N ASP A 567 -45.43 -14.90 3.25
CA ASP A 567 -46.52 -15.26 4.16
C ASP A 567 -46.23 -16.58 4.89
N MET A 568 -45.83 -17.63 4.15
CA MET A 568 -45.51 -18.95 4.70
C MET A 568 -44.40 -18.90 5.76
N HIS A 569 -43.40 -18.05 5.55
CA HIS A 569 -42.24 -17.91 6.43
C HIS A 569 -42.37 -16.72 7.41
N SER A 570 -43.58 -16.18 7.56
CA SER A 570 -43.90 -15.06 8.48
C SER A 570 -42.96 -13.86 8.34
N ASP A 571 -42.55 -13.54 7.11
CA ASP A 571 -41.66 -12.44 6.77
C ASP A 571 -42.46 -11.20 6.39
N ILE A 572 -42.82 -10.44 7.41
CA ILE A 572 -43.69 -9.26 7.29
C ILE A 572 -43.08 -8.21 6.36
N ASP A 573 -41.76 -7.99 6.44
CA ASP A 573 -41.06 -6.97 5.64
C ASP A 573 -41.03 -7.34 4.15
N LEU A 574 -40.86 -8.63 3.81
CA LEU A 574 -40.97 -9.08 2.42
C LEU A 574 -42.42 -9.07 1.96
N LYS A 575 -43.37 -9.51 2.79
CA LYS A 575 -44.81 -9.54 2.49
C LYS A 575 -45.32 -8.14 2.13
N VAL A 576 -45.10 -7.14 3.00
CA VAL A 576 -45.50 -5.76 2.75
C VAL A 576 -44.91 -5.24 1.43
N PHE A 577 -43.62 -5.46 1.19
CA PHE A 577 -42.97 -5.05 -0.05
C PHE A 577 -43.61 -5.68 -1.30
N THR A 578 -43.94 -6.98 -1.25
CA THR A 578 -44.62 -7.64 -2.37
C THR A 578 -46.03 -7.10 -2.61
N ILE A 579 -46.77 -6.75 -1.55
CA ILE A 579 -48.10 -6.13 -1.66
C ILE A 579 -47.98 -4.75 -2.31
N ASP A 580 -47.01 -3.95 -1.90
CA ASP A 580 -46.76 -2.63 -2.48
C ASP A 580 -46.38 -2.73 -3.97
N PHE A 581 -45.56 -3.72 -4.33
CA PHE A 581 -45.24 -4.00 -5.73
C PHE A 581 -46.48 -4.40 -6.54
N ILE A 582 -47.33 -5.27 -5.98
CA ILE A 582 -48.60 -5.66 -6.63
C ILE A 582 -49.49 -4.44 -6.82
N PHE A 583 -49.60 -3.57 -5.82
CA PHE A 583 -50.39 -2.34 -5.92
C PHE A 583 -49.85 -1.42 -7.03
N ALA A 584 -48.54 -1.20 -7.10
CA ALA A 584 -47.91 -0.36 -8.12
C ALA A 584 -48.11 -0.89 -9.56
N HIS A 585 -48.28 -2.20 -9.72
CA HIS A 585 -48.40 -2.87 -11.02
C HIS A 585 -49.72 -3.65 -11.19
N ALA A 586 -50.77 -3.24 -10.46
CA ALA A 586 -52.02 -3.99 -10.33
C ALA A 586 -52.72 -4.23 -11.66
N ASN A 587 -52.62 -3.28 -12.60
CA ASN A 587 -53.21 -3.37 -13.93
C ASN A 587 -52.69 -4.55 -14.76
N VAL A 588 -51.46 -4.99 -14.51
CA VAL A 588 -50.80 -6.12 -15.18
C VAL A 588 -50.95 -7.38 -14.34
N ILE A 589 -50.60 -7.32 -13.05
CA ILE A 589 -50.53 -8.49 -12.17
C ILE A 589 -51.91 -9.11 -11.94
N LEU A 590 -52.95 -8.31 -11.64
CA LEU A 590 -54.28 -8.86 -11.34
C LEU A 590 -54.94 -9.56 -12.54
N LYS A 591 -54.40 -9.37 -13.76
CA LYS A 591 -54.85 -10.03 -14.99
C LYS A 591 -54.00 -11.24 -15.37
N SER A 592 -52.88 -11.46 -14.68
CA SER A 592 -51.90 -12.48 -15.01
C SER A 592 -52.40 -13.88 -14.59
N PRO A 593 -51.88 -14.97 -15.21
CA PRO A 593 -52.19 -16.33 -14.77
C PRO A 593 -51.71 -16.57 -13.33
N GLU A 594 -50.57 -16.02 -12.93
CA GLU A 594 -49.99 -16.20 -11.60
C GLU A 594 -50.91 -15.65 -10.49
N TRP A 595 -51.62 -14.56 -10.76
CA TRP A 595 -52.63 -14.04 -9.83
C TRP A 595 -53.85 -14.96 -9.70
N LYS A 596 -54.28 -15.58 -10.82
CA LYS A 596 -55.37 -16.57 -10.78
C LYS A 596 -54.96 -17.79 -9.97
N ASP A 597 -53.71 -18.23 -10.14
CA ASP A 597 -53.15 -19.34 -9.37
C ASP A 597 -53.08 -18.99 -7.88
N LEU A 598 -52.67 -17.76 -7.53
CA LEU A 598 -52.69 -17.27 -6.14
C LEU A 598 -54.08 -17.32 -5.52
N ILE A 599 -55.13 -16.90 -6.24
CA ILE A 599 -56.52 -16.97 -5.75
C ILE A 599 -56.90 -18.42 -5.45
N TYR A 600 -56.49 -19.37 -6.29
CA TYR A 600 -56.82 -20.77 -6.11
C TYR A 600 -56.04 -21.42 -4.96
N ILE A 601 -54.75 -21.11 -4.82
CA ILE A 601 -53.84 -21.74 -3.83
C ILE A 601 -53.97 -21.09 -2.44
N ARG A 602 -54.16 -19.76 -2.38
CA ARG A 602 -54.19 -18.95 -1.15
C ARG A 602 -55.26 -17.85 -1.23
N ALA A 603 -56.54 -18.24 -1.27
CA ALA A 603 -57.66 -17.30 -1.37
C ALA A 603 -57.68 -16.22 -0.26
N GLU A 604 -57.32 -16.58 0.98
CA GLU A 604 -57.28 -15.64 2.11
C GLU A 604 -56.23 -14.53 1.88
N LEU A 605 -55.02 -14.92 1.44
CA LEU A 605 -53.94 -14.00 1.13
C LEU A 605 -54.29 -13.10 -0.06
N ALA A 606 -54.91 -13.65 -1.10
CA ALA A 606 -55.41 -12.85 -2.24
C ALA A 606 -56.47 -11.83 -1.78
N SER A 607 -57.36 -12.22 -0.87
CA SER A 607 -58.39 -11.34 -0.32
C SER A 607 -57.78 -10.21 0.51
N GLU A 608 -56.76 -10.51 1.31
CA GLU A 608 -55.98 -9.51 2.08
C GLU A 608 -55.35 -8.46 1.15
N VAL A 609 -54.73 -8.91 0.06
CA VAL A 609 -54.14 -7.99 -0.93
C VAL A 609 -55.21 -7.10 -1.56
N LEU A 610 -56.33 -7.67 -2.02
CA LEU A 610 -57.42 -6.89 -2.61
C LEU A 610 -58.02 -5.89 -1.62
N TYR A 611 -58.14 -6.27 -0.34
CA TYR A 611 -58.57 -5.38 0.72
C TYR A 611 -57.60 -4.20 0.88
N ASN A 612 -56.28 -4.46 0.95
CA ASN A 612 -55.26 -3.41 1.05
C ASN A 612 -55.28 -2.47 -0.17
N ILE A 613 -55.45 -3.01 -1.37
CA ILE A 613 -55.62 -2.21 -2.59
C ILE A 613 -56.87 -1.32 -2.47
N SER A 614 -58.01 -1.87 -2.03
CA SER A 614 -59.25 -1.09 -1.89
C SER A 614 -59.12 0.08 -0.90
N LEU A 615 -58.48 -0.14 0.26
CA LEU A 615 -58.23 0.91 1.25
C LEU A 615 -57.36 2.04 0.70
N SER A 616 -56.32 1.69 -0.07
CA SER A 616 -55.42 2.69 -0.66
C SER A 616 -56.09 3.53 -1.77
N VAL A 617 -57.05 2.96 -2.52
CA VAL A 617 -57.88 3.67 -3.50
C VAL A 617 -58.82 4.64 -2.80
N SER A 618 -59.52 4.20 -1.75
CA SER A 618 -60.41 5.06 -0.96
C SER A 618 -59.69 6.25 -0.32
N ASN A 619 -58.44 6.06 0.12
CA ASN A 619 -57.62 7.15 0.66
C ASN A 619 -57.19 8.17 -0.41
N ARG A 620 -56.90 7.74 -1.65
CA ARG A 620 -56.60 8.66 -2.76
C ARG A 620 -57.82 9.47 -3.19
N GLU A 621 -59.00 8.84 -3.24
CA GLU A 621 -60.26 9.53 -3.55
C GLU A 621 -60.62 10.56 -2.47
N ASN A 622 -60.39 10.24 -1.19
CA ASN A 622 -60.59 11.19 -0.09
C ASN A 622 -59.63 12.39 -0.16
N CYS A 623 -58.36 12.21 -0.55
CA CYS A 623 -57.42 13.32 -0.79
C CYS A 623 -57.83 14.20 -1.97
N LEU A 624 -58.24 13.61 -3.09
CA LEU A 624 -58.71 14.35 -4.28
C LEU A 624 -60.02 15.10 -4.03
N CYS A 625 -60.91 14.54 -3.20
CA CYS A 625 -62.13 15.21 -2.73
C CYS A 625 -61.84 16.36 -1.76
N ALA A 626 -60.77 16.29 -0.96
CA ALA A 626 -60.33 17.37 -0.09
C ALA A 626 -59.74 18.54 -0.90
N GLU A 627 -58.88 18.27 -1.88
CA GLU A 627 -58.32 19.29 -2.79
C GLU A 627 -59.42 20.00 -3.61
N ARG A 628 -60.43 19.26 -4.10
CA ARG A 628 -61.59 19.86 -4.80
C ARG A 628 -62.45 20.75 -3.90
N LYS A 629 -62.54 20.48 -2.61
CA LYS A 629 -63.28 21.33 -1.65
C LYS A 629 -62.54 22.63 -1.36
N GLU A 630 -61.21 22.62 -1.34
CA GLU A 630 -60.40 23.86 -1.24
C GLU A 630 -60.50 24.70 -2.52
N THR A 631 -60.53 24.08 -3.71
CA THR A 631 -60.67 24.86 -4.97
C THR A 631 -62.04 25.53 -5.13
N LEU A 632 -63.10 24.96 -4.54
CA LEU A 632 -64.46 25.52 -4.58
C LEU A 632 -64.70 26.64 -3.54
N GLN A 633 -63.84 26.80 -2.53
CA GLN A 633 -63.93 27.91 -1.57
C GLN A 633 -63.19 29.18 -2.01
N VAL A 634 -62.31 29.11 -3.02
CA VAL A 634 -61.51 30.26 -3.50
C VAL A 634 -62.25 31.15 -4.51
N THR A 635 -63.42 30.75 -5.03
CA THR A 635 -64.16 31.52 -6.07
C THR A 635 -65.28 32.41 -5.53
N GLN A 636 -65.41 32.61 -4.21
CA GLN A 636 -66.36 33.55 -3.62
C GLN A 636 -65.67 34.58 -2.72
N SER A 637 -65.04 35.60 -3.32
CA SER A 637 -64.66 36.84 -2.65
C SER A 637 -65.42 38.03 -3.26
N PRO A 638 -66.07 38.91 -2.46
CA PRO A 638 -66.86 40.03 -2.98
C PRO A 638 -65.98 41.16 -3.52
N PRO A 639 -66.48 42.03 -4.42
CA PRO A 639 -65.66 43.06 -5.06
C PRO A 639 -65.28 44.17 -4.06
N PRO A 640 -64.12 44.83 -4.24
CA PRO A 640 -63.60 45.81 -3.29
C PRO A 640 -64.32 47.16 -3.40
N PRO A 641 -64.37 47.97 -2.32
CA PRO A 641 -65.03 49.26 -2.33
C PRO A 641 -64.15 50.34 -2.96
N PHE A 642 -64.78 51.21 -3.76
CA PHE A 642 -64.18 52.41 -4.34
C PHE A 642 -63.76 53.41 -3.25
N SER A 643 -62.48 53.74 -3.18
CA SER A 643 -61.98 54.89 -2.42
C SER A 643 -61.87 56.11 -3.33
N PHE A 644 -62.70 57.12 -3.09
CA PHE A 644 -62.51 58.49 -3.57
C PHE A 644 -61.54 59.23 -2.65
N ASN A 645 -60.72 60.10 -3.24
CA ASN A 645 -60.10 61.24 -2.57
C ASN A 645 -59.70 62.28 -3.65
N PRO A 646 -59.56 63.57 -3.29
CA PRO A 646 -60.58 64.62 -3.47
C PRO A 646 -60.61 65.29 -4.85
#